data_AF-A0A553IJN5-F1
#
_entry.id   AF-A0A553IJN5-F1
#
_cell.length_a   1.000
_cell.length_b   1.000
_cell.length_c   1.000
_cell.angle_alpha   90.00
_cell.angle_beta   90.00
_cell.angle_gamma   90.00
#
_symmetry.space_group_name_H-M   'P 1'
#
loop_
_entity.id
_entity.type
_entity.pdbx_description
1 polymer ?
#
loop_
_entity_poly.entity_id
_entity_poly.type
_entity_poly.pdbx_seq_one_letter_code
_entity_poly.pdbx_strand_id
1 'polypeptide(L)'
;MKKIAILLMIVSSIFLLSSCDIITDLLNEKSYEVTFHIVDEESYSVMVTDFTKEDFNISQVPNKTGYDFKGWYLNEDFTNAYIPKYEYESALNFYAKFEIKTFDVSIYDTVMNETNIFKINYGSTLSDIEYSHEGVILTGYKYMDDDVTFDIASEVTTDLDLYTVFESSEGYVLVTFETNTDLPTINRVSTANIEIEMPQNPVKEGQIFVGWFTDNTYSTFYDFNELVTTDLTLHGKFVTPTTMDYEVDDTVVSFEGLNDALQYQYYIKNDEILDEPFTETFTNYIDLKPFESLFLNETEMIVKVVFPSGEQYVLFNVFLKFDDLTIYKENFESSAFLARTNYSNNTTPRIDGPLDYQYSILNGTASTTKPIEGLKSVQLRNGTNTPYLQTNFLLEGVTKISFLSKSSNHNLSLKVLNSLGEVLETYLFELTTTPTMYQVAINQIGPIKLKFELVATSNITTGEQIFIDDIRVFGSTSSKVLVEIIKEEEPNADLEAIRQAFEAHRSKLTPPGFNALSNEGLLQYYASLNGLTGNAFKTELTNILVNTHRRLISYDEARFVLEMSDIVTNGDKTYLDGIYSGHEIVRYWDGGTTWAREHVWPNSRLAMDRVTGSNKNQASDVHNLRAIDPRVNSSRSNRYFMEATSYGLVGTTAYYPGDNYKGDVARILFYMVARYPDILTLRDDNIIDSAYTSEGAVMGVLSLLIKWHEEDPVSQFEINRNNIIYSFQGNRNPFIDFPEYVDVYFN
;
A
#
# COMPACT_ATOMS: atom_id res chain seq x y z
N MET A 1 96.06 -65.44 41.10
CA MET A 1 94.74 -65.39 40.41
C MET A 1 93.64 -66.15 41.18
N LYS A 2 93.43 -65.85 42.46
CA LYS A 2 92.26 -66.33 43.24
C LYS A 2 91.75 -65.25 44.23
N LYS A 3 91.87 -63.98 43.84
CA LYS A 3 91.30 -62.81 44.57
C LYS A 3 90.31 -62.00 43.72
N ILE A 4 89.96 -62.47 42.53
CA ILE A 4 89.03 -61.78 41.61
C ILE A 4 87.69 -62.54 41.49
N ALA A 5 87.63 -63.82 41.87
CA ALA A 5 86.39 -64.60 41.84
C ALA A 5 85.46 -64.39 43.05
N ILE A 6 85.96 -63.82 44.17
CA ILE A 6 85.13 -63.53 45.36
C ILE A 6 84.49 -62.14 45.27
N LEU A 7 85.02 -61.23 44.44
CA LEU A 7 84.43 -59.90 44.25
C LEU A 7 83.23 -59.91 43.28
N LEU A 8 83.14 -60.91 42.38
CA LEU A 8 82.01 -61.04 41.44
C LEU A 8 80.78 -61.76 42.01
N MET A 9 80.86 -62.44 43.17
CA MET A 9 79.68 -63.02 43.85
C MET A 9 78.99 -62.07 44.84
N ILE A 10 79.60 -60.91 45.15
CA ILE A 10 79.02 -59.94 46.10
C ILE A 10 78.36 -58.76 45.38
N VAL A 11 78.70 -58.48 44.12
CA VAL A 11 78.12 -57.36 43.37
C VAL A 11 76.84 -57.74 42.58
N SER A 12 76.62 -59.01 42.24
CA SER A 12 75.35 -59.42 41.59
C SER A 12 74.19 -59.64 42.58
N SER A 13 74.49 -59.75 43.88
CA SER A 13 73.48 -60.01 44.93
C SER A 13 72.94 -58.74 45.59
N ILE A 14 73.56 -57.58 45.32
CA ILE A 14 73.14 -56.27 45.86
C ILE A 14 72.32 -55.46 44.85
N PHE A 15 72.43 -55.73 43.54
CA PHE A 15 71.59 -55.10 42.51
C PHE A 15 70.22 -55.78 42.27
N LEU A 16 70.00 -56.97 42.84
CA LEU A 16 68.71 -57.69 42.76
C LEU A 16 67.80 -57.45 43.98
N LEU A 17 68.24 -56.68 44.99
CA LEU A 17 67.44 -56.34 46.17
C LEU A 17 67.27 -54.83 46.38
N SER A 18 67.69 -54.00 45.42
CA SER A 18 67.48 -52.54 45.41
C SER A 18 66.77 -52.03 44.14
N SER A 19 66.39 -52.92 43.23
CA SER A 19 65.67 -52.61 41.99
C SER A 19 64.18 -53.01 42.03
N CYS A 20 63.68 -53.56 43.14
CA CYS A 20 62.27 -53.89 43.29
C CYS A 20 61.45 -52.76 43.95
N ASP A 21 62.09 -51.80 44.64
CA ASP A 21 61.41 -50.67 45.29
C ASP A 21 61.43 -49.37 44.46
N ILE A 22 62.17 -49.32 43.35
CA ILE A 22 62.26 -48.12 42.48
C ILE A 22 61.37 -48.26 41.22
N ILE A 23 60.90 -49.46 40.88
CA ILE A 23 60.00 -49.67 39.73
C ILE A 23 58.52 -49.71 40.15
N THR A 24 58.21 -49.89 41.43
CA THR A 24 56.85 -49.80 41.97
C THR A 24 56.35 -48.36 42.12
N ASP A 25 57.24 -47.38 42.35
CA ASP A 25 56.85 -45.97 42.47
C ASP A 25 56.66 -45.25 41.13
N LEU A 26 57.15 -45.81 40.01
CA LEU A 26 57.01 -45.23 38.67
C LEU A 26 55.80 -45.77 37.88
N LEU A 27 55.11 -46.79 38.40
CA LEU A 27 53.95 -47.44 37.76
C LEU A 27 52.67 -47.39 38.62
N ASN A 28 52.71 -46.80 39.81
CA ASN A 28 51.51 -46.49 40.57
C ASN A 28 50.97 -45.13 40.10
N GLU A 29 49.98 -45.14 39.21
CA GLU A 29 49.16 -43.95 38.97
C GLU A 29 48.55 -43.52 40.30
N LYS A 30 48.86 -42.29 40.74
CA LYS A 30 48.21 -41.74 41.93
C LYS A 30 46.74 -41.53 41.59
N SER A 31 45.89 -42.32 42.25
CA SER A 31 44.45 -42.16 42.20
C SER A 31 44.01 -41.42 43.46
N TYR A 32 43.24 -40.35 43.28
CA TYR A 32 42.64 -39.59 44.35
C TYR A 32 41.14 -39.84 44.39
N GLU A 33 40.60 -40.09 45.58
CA GLU A 33 39.16 -40.10 45.78
C GLU A 33 38.67 -38.65 45.84
N VAL A 34 37.72 -38.32 44.97
CA VAL A 34 37.03 -37.03 44.97
C VAL A 34 35.60 -37.28 45.39
N THR A 35 35.20 -36.67 46.51
CA THR A 35 33.86 -36.82 47.08
C THR A 35 33.04 -35.58 46.81
N PHE A 36 31.83 -35.77 46.29
CA PHE A 36 30.85 -34.72 46.05
C PHE A 36 29.78 -34.74 47.12
N HIS A 37 29.55 -33.57 47.68
CA HIS A 37 28.52 -33.30 48.67
C HIS A 37 27.50 -32.37 48.02
N ILE A 38 26.31 -32.91 47.74
CA ILE A 38 25.15 -32.16 47.28
C ILE A 38 24.18 -32.09 48.46
N VAL A 39 23.76 -30.87 48.81
CA VAL A 39 22.86 -30.66 49.94
C VAL A 39 21.53 -31.34 49.67
N ASP A 40 21.10 -32.21 50.60
CA ASP A 40 19.90 -33.06 50.55
C ASP A 40 19.96 -34.30 49.65
N GLU A 41 21.15 -34.65 49.13
CA GLU A 41 21.39 -35.89 48.36
C GLU A 41 22.49 -36.75 49.01
N GLU A 42 22.55 -38.03 48.65
CA GLU A 42 23.65 -38.89 49.10
C GLU A 42 24.96 -38.47 48.42
N SER A 43 26.00 -38.21 49.22
CA SER A 43 27.33 -37.94 48.72
C SER A 43 27.84 -39.14 47.91
N TYR A 44 28.52 -38.86 46.80
CA TYR A 44 29.13 -39.88 45.97
C TYR A 44 30.59 -39.55 45.69
N SER A 45 31.41 -40.58 45.50
CA SER A 45 32.84 -40.43 45.23
C SER A 45 33.18 -40.95 43.84
N VAL A 46 34.14 -40.31 43.18
CA VAL A 46 34.75 -40.77 41.93
C VAL A 46 36.26 -40.87 42.14
N MET A 47 36.87 -41.93 41.61
CA MET A 47 38.31 -42.08 41.60
C MET A 47 38.88 -41.36 40.37
N VAL A 48 39.75 -40.38 40.60
CA VAL A 48 40.43 -39.63 39.54
C VAL A 48 41.91 -40.03 39.53
N THR A 49 42.37 -40.60 38.41
CA THR A 49 43.78 -40.87 38.14
C THR A 49 44.40 -39.67 37.43
N ASP A 50 45.66 -39.37 37.74
CA ASP A 50 46.38 -38.12 37.44
C ASP A 50 46.60 -37.77 35.94
N PHE A 51 45.81 -38.27 34.98
CA PHE A 51 45.99 -37.88 33.56
C PHE A 51 44.73 -38.05 32.70
N THR A 52 43.80 -37.10 32.74
CA THR A 52 42.99 -36.75 31.55
C THR A 52 42.72 -35.25 31.51
N LYS A 53 43.13 -34.61 30.43
CA LYS A 53 42.95 -33.18 30.08
C LYS A 53 41.48 -32.73 29.93
N GLU A 54 40.52 -33.51 30.40
CA GLU A 54 39.12 -33.11 30.48
C GLU A 54 38.87 -32.50 31.85
N ASP A 55 38.46 -31.23 31.88
CA ASP A 55 37.99 -30.59 33.10
C ASP A 55 36.84 -31.43 33.66
N PHE A 56 37.13 -32.15 34.73
CA PHE A 56 36.20 -32.95 35.55
C PHE A 56 34.90 -32.21 35.94
N ASN A 57 34.88 -30.88 35.76
CA ASN A 57 33.82 -29.96 36.17
C ASN A 57 32.61 -29.89 35.20
N ILE A 58 32.75 -30.24 33.91
CA ILE A 58 31.69 -29.92 32.92
C ILE A 58 30.58 -30.98 32.87
N SER A 59 30.92 -32.26 33.05
CA SER A 59 29.98 -33.39 32.89
C SER A 59 29.22 -33.79 34.16
N GLN A 60 29.49 -33.13 35.29
CA GLN A 60 28.92 -33.48 36.61
C GLN A 60 28.22 -32.30 37.31
N VAL A 61 27.74 -31.31 36.55
CA VAL A 61 26.96 -30.20 37.13
C VAL A 61 25.67 -30.75 37.76
N PRO A 62 25.49 -30.63 39.08
CA PRO A 62 24.31 -31.15 39.75
C PRO A 62 23.12 -30.26 39.42
N ASN A 63 21.97 -30.88 39.14
CA ASN A 63 20.73 -30.16 38.86
C ASN A 63 19.82 -30.25 40.08
N LYS A 64 19.46 -29.10 40.65
CA LYS A 64 18.47 -28.99 41.73
C LYS A 64 17.31 -28.14 41.22
N THR A 65 16.16 -28.78 41.02
CA THR A 65 14.94 -28.10 40.54
C THR A 65 14.63 -26.88 41.42
N GLY A 66 14.45 -25.72 40.79
CA GLY A 66 14.17 -24.47 41.49
C GLY A 66 15.38 -23.67 41.99
N TYR A 67 16.59 -24.15 41.73
CA TYR A 67 17.82 -23.49 42.14
C TYR A 67 18.78 -23.34 40.95
N ASP A 68 19.59 -22.28 40.97
CA ASP A 68 20.73 -22.07 40.09
C ASP A 68 22.00 -22.61 40.75
N PHE A 69 22.74 -23.45 40.02
CA PHE A 69 24.05 -23.90 40.45
C PHE A 69 25.07 -22.75 40.33
N LYS A 70 25.68 -22.37 41.45
CA LYS A 70 26.65 -21.26 41.54
C LYS A 70 28.11 -21.71 41.52
N GLY A 71 28.34 -23.02 41.49
CA GLY A 71 29.68 -23.61 41.41
C GLY A 71 30.00 -24.57 42.56
N TRP A 72 31.16 -25.20 42.43
CA TRP A 72 31.73 -26.09 43.44
C TRP A 72 32.61 -25.33 44.44
N TYR A 73 32.59 -25.77 45.68
CA TYR A 73 33.39 -25.22 46.78
C TYR A 73 34.15 -26.34 47.48
N LEU A 74 35.30 -26.02 48.08
CA LEU A 74 36.17 -27.00 48.75
C LEU A 74 35.81 -27.22 50.23
N ASN A 75 34.81 -26.49 50.73
CA ASN A 75 34.37 -26.49 52.11
C ASN A 75 32.87 -26.24 52.21
N GLU A 76 32.28 -26.77 53.28
CA GLU A 76 30.84 -26.78 53.54
C GLU A 76 30.25 -25.38 53.81
N ASP A 77 31.06 -24.43 54.29
CA ASP A 77 30.67 -23.04 54.53
C ASP A 77 30.72 -22.17 53.26
N PHE A 78 31.05 -22.75 52.10
CA PHE A 78 31.09 -22.07 50.80
C PHE A 78 31.97 -20.81 50.75
N THR A 79 33.03 -20.75 51.56
CA THR A 79 33.98 -19.62 51.58
C THR A 79 35.18 -19.84 50.66
N ASN A 80 35.44 -21.08 50.23
CA ASN A 80 36.54 -21.44 49.36
C ASN A 80 36.03 -22.03 48.04
N ALA A 81 35.80 -21.16 47.04
CA ALA A 81 35.34 -21.57 45.72
C ALA A 81 36.41 -22.42 45.01
N TYR A 82 36.00 -23.54 44.42
CA TYR A 82 36.88 -24.35 43.62
C TYR A 82 37.14 -23.69 42.26
N ILE A 83 38.42 -23.69 41.87
CA ILE A 83 38.88 -23.27 40.55
C ILE A 83 39.61 -24.48 39.94
N PRO A 84 39.25 -24.91 38.70
CA PRO A 84 39.89 -26.04 38.04
C PRO A 84 41.42 -25.93 37.97
N LYS A 85 42.11 -27.06 38.18
CA LYS A 85 43.57 -27.20 38.11
C LYS A 85 43.95 -28.43 37.30
N TYR A 86 45.12 -28.39 36.67
CA TYR A 86 45.61 -29.45 35.78
C TYR A 86 46.20 -30.67 36.51
N GLU A 87 46.55 -30.54 37.79
CA GLU A 87 47.14 -31.61 38.61
C GLU A 87 46.58 -31.54 40.03
N TYR A 88 46.36 -32.69 40.65
CA TYR A 88 45.80 -32.83 42.00
C TYR A 88 46.81 -33.50 42.93
N GLU A 89 47.05 -32.92 44.11
CA GLU A 89 48.07 -33.43 45.05
C GLU A 89 47.48 -34.27 46.18
N SER A 90 46.16 -34.20 46.41
CA SER A 90 45.43 -34.90 47.49
C SER A 90 43.96 -35.16 47.12
N ALA A 91 43.28 -36.00 47.91
CA ALA A 91 41.82 -36.14 47.86
C ALA A 91 41.12 -34.77 48.02
N LEU A 92 39.99 -34.58 47.33
CA LEU A 92 39.20 -33.35 47.35
C LEU A 92 37.77 -33.64 47.79
N ASN A 93 37.19 -32.68 48.51
CA ASN A 93 35.76 -32.65 48.82
C ASN A 93 35.15 -31.46 48.10
N PHE A 94 34.15 -31.71 47.25
CA PHE A 94 33.40 -30.68 46.55
C PHE A 94 32.01 -30.51 47.13
N TYR A 95 31.63 -29.27 47.38
CA TYR A 95 30.33 -28.89 47.91
C TYR A 95 29.60 -28.04 46.86
N ALA A 96 28.43 -28.50 46.42
CA ALA A 96 27.63 -27.79 45.42
C ALA A 96 26.92 -26.59 46.07
N LYS A 97 27.20 -25.38 45.61
CA LYS A 97 26.43 -24.20 46.03
C LYS A 97 25.27 -23.95 45.09
N PHE A 98 24.08 -23.86 45.67
CA PHE A 98 22.85 -23.53 44.98
C PHE A 98 22.29 -22.20 45.52
N GLU A 99 21.73 -21.40 44.62
CA GLU A 99 20.94 -20.21 44.97
C GLU A 99 19.52 -20.42 44.45
N ILE A 100 18.50 -20.11 45.25
CA ILE A 100 17.12 -20.31 44.82
C ILE A 100 16.81 -19.39 43.63
N LYS A 101 16.11 -19.91 42.63
CA LYS A 101 15.63 -19.10 41.50
C LYS A 101 14.59 -18.11 42.01
N THR A 102 14.61 -16.91 41.46
CA THR A 102 13.59 -15.88 41.71
C THR A 102 12.87 -15.56 40.41
N PHE A 103 11.55 -15.37 40.50
CA PHE A 103 10.72 -14.92 39.40
C PHE A 103 10.17 -13.54 39.70
N ASP A 104 10.00 -12.75 38.65
CA ASP A 104 9.38 -11.44 38.74
C ASP A 104 7.86 -11.65 38.61
N VAL A 105 7.11 -11.20 39.63
CA VAL A 105 5.65 -11.22 39.67
C VAL A 105 5.16 -9.79 39.59
N SER A 106 4.63 -9.40 38.43
CA SER A 106 4.03 -8.09 38.20
C SER A 106 2.55 -8.14 38.57
N ILE A 107 2.10 -7.25 39.46
CA ILE A 107 0.69 -7.15 39.85
C ILE A 107 0.21 -5.73 39.59
N TYR A 108 -0.76 -5.60 38.70
CA TYR A 108 -1.46 -4.35 38.41
C TYR A 108 -2.62 -4.13 39.39
N ASP A 109 -2.53 -3.04 40.14
CA ASP A 109 -3.56 -2.59 41.08
C ASP A 109 -4.67 -1.87 40.31
N THR A 110 -5.84 -2.52 40.22
CA THR A 110 -6.97 -2.00 39.44
C THR A 110 -7.61 -0.76 40.06
N VAL A 111 -7.39 -0.47 41.35
CA VAL A 111 -7.94 0.72 42.02
C VAL A 111 -6.99 1.90 41.89
N MET A 112 -5.70 1.68 42.16
CA MET A 112 -4.68 2.74 42.13
C MET A 112 -4.14 3.03 40.72
N ASN A 113 -4.36 2.13 39.75
CA ASN A 113 -3.84 2.21 38.39
C ASN A 113 -2.30 2.24 38.36
N GLU A 114 -1.66 1.29 39.06
CA GLU A 114 -0.21 1.16 39.14
C GLU A 114 0.24 -0.30 39.13
N THR A 115 1.44 -0.57 38.62
CA THR A 115 2.04 -1.92 38.61
C THR A 115 3.12 -2.03 39.67
N ASN A 116 3.00 -3.04 40.53
CA ASN A 116 4.01 -3.39 41.52
C ASN A 116 4.73 -4.68 41.09
N ILE A 117 6.05 -4.74 41.23
CA ILE A 117 6.86 -5.90 40.85
C ILE A 117 7.48 -6.52 42.09
N PHE A 118 7.20 -7.79 42.33
CA PHE A 118 7.72 -8.58 43.45
C PHE A 118 8.71 -9.63 42.96
N LYS A 119 9.80 -9.84 43.71
CA LYS A 119 10.72 -10.97 43.47
C LYS A 119 10.36 -12.12 44.38
N ILE A 120 9.83 -13.18 43.81
CA ILE A 120 9.34 -14.35 44.54
C ILE A 120 10.27 -15.54 44.31
N ASN A 121 10.67 -16.20 45.40
CA ASN A 121 11.49 -17.40 45.32
C ASN A 121 10.70 -18.57 44.71
N TYR A 122 11.36 -19.40 43.91
CA TYR A 122 10.79 -20.63 43.34
C TYR A 122 10.10 -21.47 44.44
N GLY A 123 8.87 -21.91 44.17
CA GLY A 123 8.10 -22.74 45.10
C GLY A 123 7.41 -21.98 46.24
N SER A 124 7.55 -20.65 46.30
CA SER A 124 6.79 -19.81 47.24
C SER A 124 5.41 -19.48 46.68
N THR A 125 4.47 -19.07 47.53
CA THR A 125 3.10 -18.67 47.14
C THR A 125 2.93 -17.15 47.25
N LEU A 126 1.80 -16.62 46.74
CA LEU A 126 1.46 -15.18 46.83
C LEU A 126 0.60 -14.85 48.06
N SER A 127 0.45 -15.78 49.01
CA SER A 127 -0.52 -15.67 50.12
C SER A 127 -0.27 -14.53 51.10
N ASP A 128 0.94 -13.97 51.12
CA ASP A 128 1.36 -12.88 52.01
C ASP A 128 1.31 -11.49 51.33
N ILE A 129 0.87 -11.39 50.07
CA ILE A 129 0.73 -10.12 49.36
C ILE A 129 -0.62 -9.48 49.71
N GLU A 130 -0.60 -8.30 50.31
CA GLU A 130 -1.81 -7.55 50.67
C GLU A 130 -2.01 -6.32 49.77
N TYR A 131 -3.23 -6.15 49.26
CA TYR A 131 -3.71 -4.93 48.61
C TYR A 131 -4.96 -4.44 49.33
N SER A 132 -4.88 -3.28 49.98
CA SER A 132 -5.97 -2.72 50.78
C SER A 132 -6.29 -1.32 50.31
N HIS A 133 -7.56 -1.10 49.94
CA HIS A 133 -8.10 0.21 49.59
C HIS A 133 -9.38 0.47 50.36
N GLU A 134 -9.67 1.74 50.61
CA GLU A 134 -10.91 2.14 51.27
C GLU A 134 -12.13 1.78 50.40
N GLY A 135 -13.15 1.19 51.01
CA GLY A 135 -14.43 0.91 50.36
C GLY A 135 -14.48 -0.35 49.48
N VAL A 136 -13.38 -1.11 49.35
CA VAL A 136 -13.34 -2.37 48.60
C VAL A 136 -12.60 -3.49 49.36
N ILE A 137 -12.88 -4.74 49.00
CA ILE A 137 -12.29 -5.94 49.59
C ILE A 137 -11.59 -6.73 48.47
N LEU A 138 -10.29 -7.02 48.62
CA LEU A 138 -9.56 -7.86 47.67
C LEU A 138 -10.11 -9.29 47.73
N THR A 139 -10.57 -9.82 46.60
CA THR A 139 -11.14 -11.18 46.49
C THR A 139 -10.27 -12.14 45.71
N GLY A 140 -9.29 -11.65 44.95
CA GLY A 140 -8.30 -12.51 44.29
C GLY A 140 -7.46 -11.78 43.25
N TYR A 141 -6.81 -12.58 42.40
CA TYR A 141 -5.96 -12.12 41.30
C TYR A 141 -6.34 -12.86 40.01
N LYS A 142 -6.10 -12.22 38.87
CA LYS A 142 -6.29 -12.81 37.54
C LYS A 142 -5.08 -12.55 36.64
N TYR A 143 -4.86 -13.41 35.65
CA TYR A 143 -3.83 -13.24 34.64
C TYR A 143 -4.19 -12.12 33.66
N MET A 144 -3.20 -11.30 33.30
CA MET A 144 -3.38 -10.18 32.35
C MET A 144 -3.81 -10.64 30.94
N ASP A 145 -3.39 -11.83 30.50
CA ASP A 145 -3.58 -12.28 29.11
C ASP A 145 -4.93 -12.98 28.83
N ASP A 146 -5.58 -13.59 29.83
CA ASP A 146 -6.75 -14.45 29.61
C ASP A 146 -7.87 -14.33 30.66
N ASP A 147 -7.81 -13.35 31.59
CA ASP A 147 -8.81 -13.11 32.66
C ASP A 147 -9.09 -14.34 33.54
N VAL A 148 -8.19 -15.34 33.52
CA VAL A 148 -8.27 -16.55 34.34
C VAL A 148 -7.84 -16.24 35.78
N THR A 149 -8.60 -16.73 36.75
CA THR A 149 -8.26 -16.59 38.18
C THR A 149 -6.96 -17.32 38.53
N PHE A 150 -6.06 -16.60 39.20
CA PHE A 150 -4.86 -17.16 39.81
C PHE A 150 -5.17 -17.67 41.23
N ASP A 151 -4.86 -18.93 41.50
CA ASP A 151 -4.94 -19.48 42.85
C ASP A 151 -3.71 -19.06 43.66
N ILE A 152 -3.92 -18.20 44.66
CA ILE A 152 -2.86 -17.66 45.54
C ILE A 152 -2.09 -18.73 46.32
N ALA A 153 -2.61 -19.96 46.41
CA ALA A 153 -1.94 -21.09 47.01
C ALA A 153 -0.99 -21.83 46.04
N SER A 154 -0.98 -21.46 44.76
CA SER A 154 -0.10 -22.06 43.75
C SER A 154 1.35 -21.60 43.92
N GLU A 155 2.27 -22.53 43.68
CA GLU A 155 3.71 -22.27 43.70
C GLU A 155 4.14 -21.43 42.49
N VAL A 156 4.92 -20.38 42.75
CA VAL A 156 5.54 -19.57 41.69
C VAL A 156 6.73 -20.32 41.12
N THR A 157 6.64 -20.68 39.84
CA THR A 157 7.68 -21.44 39.12
C THR A 157 8.11 -20.79 37.80
N THR A 158 7.47 -19.66 37.45
CA THR A 158 7.74 -18.82 36.28
C THR A 158 7.45 -17.36 36.64
N ASP A 159 7.85 -16.43 35.77
CA ASP A 159 7.38 -15.05 35.85
C ASP A 159 5.84 -15.02 35.66
N LEU A 160 5.17 -14.07 36.31
CA LEU A 160 3.71 -13.94 36.33
C LEU A 160 3.31 -12.47 36.16
N ASP A 161 2.32 -12.22 35.29
CA ASP A 161 1.71 -10.90 35.12
C ASP A 161 0.21 -10.99 35.49
N LEU A 162 -0.16 -10.35 36.60
CA LEU A 162 -1.48 -10.45 37.24
C LEU A 162 -2.12 -9.06 37.46
N TYR A 163 -3.43 -9.03 37.74
CA TYR A 163 -4.11 -7.87 38.31
C TYR A 163 -5.06 -8.24 39.45
N THR A 164 -5.33 -7.26 40.33
CA THR A 164 -6.19 -7.42 41.51
C THR A 164 -7.68 -7.40 41.18
N VAL A 165 -8.45 -8.25 41.85
CA VAL A 165 -9.92 -8.31 41.77
C VAL A 165 -10.52 -7.91 43.12
N PHE A 166 -11.47 -6.98 43.10
CA PHE A 166 -12.10 -6.42 44.30
C PHE A 166 -13.62 -6.55 44.28
N GLU A 167 -14.24 -6.57 45.46
CA GLU A 167 -15.69 -6.40 45.68
C GLU A 167 -15.98 -5.14 46.51
N SER A 168 -17.15 -4.53 46.33
CA SER A 168 -17.57 -3.33 47.07
C SER A 168 -17.89 -3.64 48.54
N SER A 169 -17.50 -2.71 49.43
CA SER A 169 -17.89 -2.75 50.85
C SER A 169 -19.25 -2.09 51.07
N GLU A 170 -19.93 -2.41 52.18
CA GLU A 170 -21.23 -1.82 52.52
C GLU A 170 -21.17 -0.28 52.54
N GLY A 171 -22.08 0.37 51.77
CA GLY A 171 -22.13 1.83 51.63
C GLY A 171 -21.31 2.40 50.46
N TYR A 172 -20.54 1.56 49.77
CA TYR A 172 -19.76 1.91 48.60
C TYR A 172 -20.28 1.19 47.35
N VAL A 173 -19.93 1.73 46.18
CA VAL A 173 -20.16 1.14 44.87
C VAL A 173 -18.83 1.00 44.14
N LEU A 174 -18.68 -0.12 43.45
CA LEU A 174 -17.55 -0.39 42.56
C LEU A 174 -17.98 -0.10 41.13
N VAL A 175 -17.27 0.82 40.48
CA VAL A 175 -17.44 1.10 39.06
C VAL A 175 -16.25 0.55 38.29
N THR A 176 -16.51 -0.38 37.40
CA THR A 176 -15.52 -1.09 36.60
C THR A 176 -15.56 -0.57 35.17
N PHE A 177 -14.44 -0.04 34.69
CA PHE A 177 -14.28 0.49 33.34
C PHE A 177 -13.54 -0.54 32.48
N GLU A 178 -14.26 -1.14 31.56
CA GLU A 178 -13.76 -2.17 30.66
C GLU A 178 -13.71 -1.63 29.23
N THR A 179 -12.62 -1.85 28.51
CA THR A 179 -12.50 -1.39 27.12
C THR A 179 -12.55 -2.52 26.10
N ASN A 180 -12.77 -3.77 26.54
CA ASN A 180 -12.78 -4.99 25.71
C ASN A 180 -11.52 -5.11 24.79
N THR A 181 -10.39 -4.59 25.26
CA THR A 181 -9.11 -4.52 24.53
C THR A 181 -7.96 -4.93 25.45
N ASP A 182 -6.72 -5.00 24.94
CA ASP A 182 -5.49 -5.23 25.70
C ASP A 182 -5.18 -4.13 26.76
N LEU A 183 -6.10 -3.18 26.99
CA LEU A 183 -5.99 -2.17 28.03
C LEU A 183 -6.52 -2.75 29.36
N PRO A 184 -5.83 -2.49 30.47
CA PRO A 184 -6.24 -3.01 31.76
C PRO A 184 -7.59 -2.43 32.22
N THR A 185 -8.40 -3.29 32.84
CA THR A 185 -9.63 -2.88 33.51
C THR A 185 -9.31 -1.92 34.67
N ILE A 186 -10.02 -0.80 34.73
CA ILE A 186 -9.86 0.20 35.79
C ILE A 186 -11.04 0.11 36.73
N ASN A 187 -10.77 0.04 38.03
CA ASN A 187 -11.78 0.06 39.07
C ASN A 187 -11.77 1.42 39.80
N ARG A 188 -12.97 1.93 40.09
CA ARG A 188 -13.18 3.12 40.91
C ARG A 188 -14.15 2.80 42.02
N VAL A 189 -13.81 3.22 43.22
CA VAL A 189 -14.65 3.11 44.40
C VAL A 189 -15.23 4.46 44.75
N SER A 190 -16.52 4.49 45.06
CA SER A 190 -17.22 5.71 45.45
C SER A 190 -18.31 5.40 46.48
N THR A 191 -18.72 6.39 47.29
CA THR A 191 -19.88 6.22 48.18
C THR A 191 -21.15 6.06 47.36
N ALA A 192 -22.07 5.18 47.77
CA ALA A 192 -23.32 4.99 47.04
C ALA A 192 -24.18 6.28 46.98
N ASN A 193 -24.90 6.47 45.87
CA ASN A 193 -25.79 7.62 45.59
C ASN A 193 -25.08 8.96 45.32
N ILE A 194 -23.88 8.92 44.76
CA ILE A 194 -23.20 10.11 44.25
C ILE A 194 -22.90 9.97 42.75
N GLU A 195 -22.66 11.09 42.09
CA GLU A 195 -22.09 11.14 40.74
C GLU A 195 -20.63 10.68 40.79
N ILE A 196 -20.21 9.93 39.78
CA ILE A 196 -18.81 9.52 39.64
C ILE A 196 -18.09 10.48 38.70
N GLU A 197 -16.85 10.84 39.01
CA GLU A 197 -16.04 11.61 38.08
C GLU A 197 -15.70 10.77 36.86
N MET A 198 -15.88 11.37 35.67
CA MET A 198 -15.51 10.73 34.41
C MET A 198 -14.00 10.45 34.41
N PRO A 199 -13.56 9.22 34.12
CA PRO A 199 -12.14 8.94 33.98
C PRO A 199 -11.58 9.66 32.75
N GLN A 200 -10.26 9.76 32.66
CA GLN A 200 -9.63 10.17 31.41
C GLN A 200 -10.05 9.24 30.28
N ASN A 201 -10.36 9.82 29.10
CA ASN A 201 -10.75 9.03 27.94
C ASN A 201 -9.64 8.01 27.64
N PRO A 202 -9.98 6.72 27.51
CA PRO A 202 -9.02 5.71 27.16
C PRO A 202 -8.51 5.95 25.73
N VAL A 203 -7.20 5.78 25.53
CA VAL A 203 -6.55 5.99 24.23
C VAL A 203 -6.23 4.65 23.60
N LYS A 204 -6.64 4.48 22.35
CA LYS A 204 -6.30 3.31 21.54
C LYS A 204 -5.77 3.76 20.18
N GLU A 205 -4.60 3.28 19.80
CA GLU A 205 -3.93 3.69 18.58
C GLU A 205 -4.84 3.45 17.36
N GLY A 206 -5.05 4.49 16.57
CA GLY A 206 -5.87 4.43 15.36
C GLY A 206 -7.38 4.36 15.59
N GLN A 207 -7.89 4.55 16.81
CA GLN A 207 -9.34 4.56 17.09
C GLN A 207 -9.79 5.79 17.88
N ILE A 208 -11.07 6.15 17.74
CA ILE A 208 -11.72 7.26 18.46
C ILE A 208 -12.61 6.68 19.55
N PHE A 209 -12.47 7.21 20.77
CA PHE A 209 -13.31 6.84 21.89
C PHE A 209 -14.68 7.51 21.78
N VAL A 210 -15.75 6.71 21.62
CA VAL A 210 -17.12 7.22 21.48
C VAL A 210 -17.72 7.59 22.83
N GLY A 211 -17.44 6.78 23.85
CA GLY A 211 -18.04 6.95 25.17
C GLY A 211 -18.17 5.64 25.94
N TRP A 212 -18.73 5.76 27.14
CA TRP A 212 -18.99 4.65 28.06
C TRP A 212 -20.43 4.17 27.93
N PHE A 213 -20.62 2.84 27.94
CA PHE A 213 -21.92 2.20 27.78
C PHE A 213 -22.18 1.22 28.93
N THR A 214 -23.42 1.07 29.37
CA THR A 214 -23.77 0.15 30.48
C THR A 214 -23.88 -1.31 30.03
N ASP A 215 -23.73 -1.58 28.74
CA ASP A 215 -23.80 -2.92 28.16
C ASP A 215 -22.69 -3.16 27.14
N ASN A 216 -22.27 -4.42 27.01
CA ASN A 216 -21.20 -4.84 26.10
C ASN A 216 -21.61 -4.90 24.62
N THR A 217 -22.88 -4.66 24.29
CA THR A 217 -23.36 -4.49 22.91
C THR A 217 -23.37 -3.03 22.47
N TYR A 218 -22.96 -2.11 23.37
CA TYR A 218 -22.89 -0.67 23.15
C TYR A 218 -24.23 -0.04 22.74
N SER A 219 -25.32 -0.50 23.35
CA SER A 219 -26.69 -0.06 23.05
C SER A 219 -27.18 1.09 23.94
N THR A 220 -26.66 1.20 25.17
CA THR A 220 -27.09 2.16 26.18
C THR A 220 -25.91 3.02 26.65
N PHE A 221 -25.85 4.26 26.19
CA PHE A 221 -24.84 5.23 26.61
C PHE A 221 -25.01 5.60 28.09
N TYR A 222 -23.91 5.80 28.80
CA TYR A 222 -23.89 6.21 30.21
C TYR A 222 -23.59 7.71 30.36
N ASP A 223 -24.51 8.45 30.98
CA ASP A 223 -24.35 9.85 31.33
C ASP A 223 -23.76 9.97 32.75
N PHE A 224 -22.59 10.61 32.88
CA PHE A 224 -21.89 10.76 34.16
C PHE A 224 -22.60 11.70 35.15
N ASN A 225 -23.66 12.39 34.72
CA ASN A 225 -24.56 13.12 35.62
C ASN A 225 -25.58 12.20 36.32
N GLU A 226 -25.65 10.91 35.97
CA GLU A 226 -26.48 9.94 36.67
C GLU A 226 -25.83 9.45 37.97
N LEU A 227 -26.66 9.25 39.01
CA LEU A 227 -26.21 8.76 40.30
C LEU A 227 -25.94 7.25 40.25
N VAL A 228 -24.78 6.83 40.72
CA VAL A 228 -24.46 5.40 40.85
C VAL A 228 -25.00 4.88 42.18
N THR A 229 -25.90 3.90 42.12
CA THR A 229 -26.59 3.35 43.30
C THR A 229 -26.20 1.91 43.62
N THR A 230 -25.64 1.19 42.65
CA THR A 230 -25.13 -0.18 42.77
C THR A 230 -23.82 -0.30 42.00
N ASP A 231 -23.12 -1.42 42.17
CA ASP A 231 -21.97 -1.75 41.33
C ASP A 231 -22.35 -1.68 39.84
N LEU A 232 -21.43 -1.13 39.04
CA LEU A 232 -21.68 -0.77 37.65
C LEU A 232 -20.45 -1.10 36.79
N THR A 233 -20.66 -1.85 35.72
CA THR A 233 -19.64 -2.04 34.69
C THR A 233 -19.95 -1.14 33.50
N LEU A 234 -18.96 -0.35 33.08
CA LEU A 234 -19.01 0.53 31.93
C LEU A 234 -18.06 0.02 30.85
N HIS A 235 -18.61 -0.18 29.65
CA HIS A 235 -17.89 -0.66 28.48
C HIS A 235 -17.54 0.50 27.54
N GLY A 236 -16.25 0.66 27.27
CA GLY A 236 -15.72 1.68 26.37
C GLY A 236 -15.92 1.28 24.90
N LYS A 237 -16.63 2.12 24.14
CA LYS A 237 -16.81 1.92 22.69
C LYS A 237 -15.77 2.72 21.91
N PHE A 238 -15.15 2.06 20.95
CA PHE A 238 -14.23 2.68 20.00
C PHE A 238 -14.73 2.51 18.58
N VAL A 239 -14.52 3.54 17.76
CA VAL A 239 -14.77 3.50 16.32
C VAL A 239 -13.50 3.80 15.55
N THR A 240 -13.36 3.21 14.37
CA THR A 240 -12.24 3.52 13.49
C THR A 240 -12.58 4.80 12.73
N PRO A 241 -11.70 5.82 12.71
CA PRO A 241 -11.89 7.02 11.91
C PRO A 241 -12.05 6.63 10.43
N THR A 242 -13.12 7.11 9.81
CA THR A 242 -13.42 6.85 8.40
C THR A 242 -13.79 8.16 7.71
N THR A 243 -13.24 8.36 6.52
CA THR A 243 -13.68 9.43 5.63
C THR A 243 -15.08 9.09 5.12
N MET A 244 -15.99 10.05 5.15
CA MET A 244 -17.37 9.85 4.71
C MET A 244 -17.59 10.42 3.31
N ASP A 245 -18.31 9.68 2.48
CA ASP A 245 -18.82 10.22 1.22
C ASP A 245 -19.89 11.29 1.48
N TYR A 246 -19.96 12.26 0.58
CA TYR A 246 -20.93 13.35 0.62
C TYR A 246 -21.49 13.62 -0.78
N GLU A 247 -22.62 14.29 -0.84
CA GLU A 247 -23.29 14.73 -2.06
C GLU A 247 -23.55 16.23 -2.01
N VAL A 248 -23.25 16.92 -3.10
CA VAL A 248 -23.53 18.34 -3.30
C VAL A 248 -24.65 18.47 -4.32
N ASP A 249 -25.82 18.97 -3.89
CA ASP A 249 -26.99 19.18 -4.75
C ASP A 249 -27.62 20.55 -4.52
N ASP A 250 -27.72 21.35 -5.58
CA ASP A 250 -28.23 22.72 -5.64
C ASP A 250 -27.62 23.69 -4.60
N THR A 251 -28.10 23.66 -3.36
CA THR A 251 -27.62 24.48 -2.24
C THR A 251 -27.21 23.65 -1.02
N VAL A 252 -27.38 22.32 -1.07
CA VAL A 252 -27.27 21.42 0.07
C VAL A 252 -26.03 20.54 -0.06
N VAL A 253 -25.33 20.37 1.05
CA VAL A 253 -24.34 19.29 1.23
C VAL A 253 -24.94 18.24 2.15
N SER A 254 -24.99 16.99 1.72
CA SER A 254 -25.53 15.87 2.51
C SER A 254 -24.52 14.72 2.60
N PHE A 255 -24.61 13.92 3.66
CA PHE A 255 -23.69 12.81 3.92
C PHE A 255 -24.41 11.70 4.71
N GLU A 256 -23.84 10.51 4.78
CA GLU A 256 -24.41 9.44 5.62
C GLU A 256 -24.18 9.75 7.11
N GLY A 257 -25.20 9.57 7.94
CA GLY A 257 -25.09 9.79 9.37
C GLY A 257 -24.41 8.61 10.08
N LEU A 258 -23.57 8.90 11.07
CA LEU A 258 -23.03 7.89 11.98
C LEU A 258 -24.03 7.62 13.12
N ASN A 259 -24.32 6.34 13.37
CA ASN A 259 -25.26 5.93 14.43
C ASN A 259 -24.86 6.41 15.82
N ASP A 260 -23.56 6.57 16.06
CA ASP A 260 -23.00 6.96 17.36
C ASP A 260 -22.72 8.46 17.49
N ALA A 261 -23.00 9.25 16.45
CA ALA A 261 -22.80 10.69 16.49
C ALA A 261 -23.77 11.36 17.49
N LEU A 262 -23.23 12.21 18.35
CA LEU A 262 -24.04 13.13 19.15
C LEU A 262 -24.59 14.25 18.27
N GLN A 263 -23.72 14.83 17.44
CA GLN A 263 -24.03 15.93 16.52
C GLN A 263 -22.94 16.10 15.47
N TYR A 264 -23.19 16.97 14.49
CA TYR A 264 -22.21 17.42 13.52
C TYR A 264 -21.94 18.92 13.68
N GLN A 265 -20.69 19.30 13.44
CA GLN A 265 -20.23 20.68 13.42
C GLN A 265 -19.60 20.98 12.07
N TYR A 266 -19.85 22.17 11.53
CA TYR A 266 -19.22 22.60 10.28
C TYR A 266 -18.56 23.96 10.39
N TYR A 267 -17.46 24.11 9.66
CA TYR A 267 -16.59 25.28 9.68
C TYR A 267 -16.41 25.77 8.25
N ILE A 268 -16.72 27.04 8.00
CA ILE A 268 -16.49 27.70 6.71
C ILE A 268 -15.22 28.53 6.84
N LYS A 269 -14.17 28.16 6.12
CA LYS A 269 -12.88 28.83 6.20
C LYS A 269 -12.86 30.01 5.23
N ASN A 270 -12.79 31.21 5.78
CA ASN A 270 -12.50 32.44 5.02
C ASN A 270 -11.17 33.02 5.48
N ASP A 271 -10.47 33.70 4.57
CA ASP A 271 -9.08 34.20 4.66
C ASP A 271 -8.73 35.07 5.88
N GLU A 272 -9.63 35.28 6.84
CA GLU A 272 -9.36 36.10 8.04
C GLU A 272 -9.71 35.46 9.40
N ILE A 273 -10.45 34.35 9.50
CA ILE A 273 -10.78 33.75 10.82
C ILE A 273 -10.95 32.22 10.72
N LEU A 274 -10.00 31.46 11.26
CA LEU A 274 -10.22 30.15 11.86
C LEU A 274 -10.46 30.44 13.34
N ASP A 275 -11.60 30.07 13.93
CA ASP A 275 -11.65 29.52 15.31
C ASP A 275 -13.04 29.43 15.95
N GLU A 276 -14.16 29.80 15.31
CA GLU A 276 -15.48 29.45 15.88
C GLU A 276 -16.37 28.67 14.89
N PRO A 277 -17.02 27.57 15.33
CA PRO A 277 -17.99 26.84 14.51
C PRO A 277 -19.11 27.79 14.11
N PHE A 278 -19.50 27.78 12.83
CA PHE A 278 -20.54 28.70 12.38
C PHE A 278 -21.92 28.25 12.87
N THR A 279 -22.17 26.94 12.95
CA THR A 279 -23.45 26.37 13.42
C THR A 279 -23.30 24.88 13.78
N GLU A 280 -24.13 24.40 14.70
CA GLU A 280 -24.30 22.97 15.02
C GLU A 280 -25.52 22.42 14.28
N THR A 281 -25.45 21.17 13.84
CA THR A 281 -26.61 20.47 13.30
C THR A 281 -26.73 19.06 13.85
N PHE A 282 -27.97 18.66 14.09
CA PHE A 282 -28.34 17.29 14.46
C PHE A 282 -28.74 16.45 13.24
N THR A 283 -28.71 17.04 12.04
CA THR A 283 -29.02 16.36 10.77
C THR A 283 -27.78 16.15 9.93
N ASN A 284 -27.82 15.15 9.05
CA ASN A 284 -26.76 14.78 8.12
C ASN A 284 -26.82 15.56 6.79
N TYR A 285 -27.36 16.79 6.81
CA TYR A 285 -27.38 17.69 5.67
C TYR A 285 -27.28 19.15 6.13
N ILE A 286 -26.73 20.00 5.25
CA ILE A 286 -26.42 21.41 5.50
C ILE A 286 -26.89 22.24 4.30
N ASP A 287 -27.85 23.15 4.49
CA ASP A 287 -28.26 24.12 3.46
C ASP A 287 -27.36 25.36 3.49
N LEU A 288 -26.62 25.57 2.40
CA LEU A 288 -25.67 26.67 2.23
C LEU A 288 -26.27 27.89 1.54
N LYS A 289 -27.55 27.88 1.16
CA LYS A 289 -28.21 29.04 0.55
C LYS A 289 -28.13 30.31 1.43
N PRO A 290 -28.32 30.26 2.75
CA PRO A 290 -28.16 31.44 3.61
C PRO A 290 -26.74 32.02 3.60
N PHE A 291 -25.75 31.24 3.18
CA PHE A 291 -24.32 31.58 3.16
C PHE A 291 -23.79 31.89 1.75
N GLU A 292 -24.67 32.07 0.74
CA GLU A 292 -24.28 32.28 -0.66
C GLU A 292 -23.22 33.38 -0.86
N SER A 293 -23.27 34.45 -0.07
CA SER A 293 -22.29 35.55 -0.14
C SER A 293 -20.88 35.14 0.28
N LEU A 294 -20.72 34.09 1.09
CA LEU A 294 -19.43 33.57 1.53
C LEU A 294 -18.80 32.65 0.48
N PHE A 295 -19.62 32.00 -0.35
CA PHE A 295 -19.22 31.06 -1.40
C PHE A 295 -19.22 31.70 -2.80
N LEU A 296 -19.06 33.03 -2.89
CA LEU A 296 -18.94 33.72 -4.19
C LEU A 296 -17.61 33.40 -4.90
N ASN A 297 -16.59 33.05 -4.11
CA ASN A 297 -15.32 32.48 -4.56
C ASN A 297 -15.22 31.05 -4.01
N GLU A 298 -14.13 30.38 -4.36
CA GLU A 298 -13.79 29.08 -3.76
C GLU A 298 -13.60 29.21 -2.24
N THR A 299 -14.28 28.37 -1.48
CA THR A 299 -14.29 28.40 -0.02
C THR A 299 -14.24 26.97 0.53
N GLU A 300 -13.41 26.73 1.55
CA GLU A 300 -13.32 25.43 2.23
C GLU A 300 -14.41 25.30 3.28
N MET A 301 -15.09 24.16 3.30
CA MET A 301 -15.97 23.73 4.39
C MET A 301 -15.40 22.44 5.01
N ILE A 302 -15.28 22.42 6.33
CA ILE A 302 -14.84 21.24 7.10
C ILE A 302 -16.02 20.74 7.92
N VAL A 303 -16.34 19.45 7.82
CA VAL A 303 -17.41 18.81 8.60
C VAL A 303 -16.80 17.85 9.60
N LYS A 304 -17.19 17.99 10.87
CA LYS A 304 -16.78 17.12 11.97
C LYS A 304 -17.97 16.42 12.59
N VAL A 305 -17.74 15.20 13.07
CA VAL A 305 -18.61 14.51 14.01
C VAL A 305 -18.15 14.81 15.43
N VAL A 306 -19.10 14.96 16.35
CA VAL A 306 -18.88 15.02 17.79
C VAL A 306 -19.51 13.77 18.40
N PHE A 307 -18.73 13.03 19.20
CA PHE A 307 -19.21 11.87 19.94
C PHE A 307 -19.65 12.25 21.36
N PRO A 308 -20.47 11.42 22.03
CA PRO A 308 -20.88 11.65 23.41
C PRO A 308 -19.73 11.84 24.42
N SER A 309 -18.55 11.24 24.16
CA SER A 309 -17.32 11.45 24.93
C SER A 309 -16.75 12.88 24.86
N GLY A 310 -17.27 13.72 23.95
CA GLY A 310 -16.70 15.02 23.59
C GLY A 310 -15.59 14.96 22.55
N GLU A 311 -15.12 13.75 22.18
CA GLU A 311 -14.15 13.58 21.10
C GLU A 311 -14.73 14.02 19.76
N GLN A 312 -13.89 14.64 18.95
CA GLN A 312 -14.27 15.17 17.64
C GLN A 312 -13.37 14.60 16.54
N TYR A 313 -13.95 14.38 15.37
CA TYR A 313 -13.20 13.90 14.22
C TYR A 313 -13.72 14.51 12.92
N VAL A 314 -12.80 14.79 11.99
CA VAL A 314 -13.11 15.35 10.67
C VAL A 314 -13.64 14.24 9.77
N LEU A 315 -14.90 14.35 9.32
CA LEU A 315 -15.50 13.40 8.39
C LEU A 315 -15.02 13.63 6.96
N PHE A 316 -15.04 14.90 6.53
CA PHE A 316 -14.57 15.35 5.23
C PHE A 316 -14.35 16.87 5.22
N ASN A 317 -13.58 17.31 4.24
CA ASN A 317 -13.43 18.70 3.84
C ASN A 317 -13.82 18.81 2.36
N VAL A 318 -14.51 19.90 2.00
CA VAL A 318 -15.00 20.14 0.65
C VAL A 318 -14.78 21.59 0.27
N PHE A 319 -14.32 21.84 -0.96
CA PHE A 319 -14.23 23.19 -1.51
C PHE A 319 -15.43 23.45 -2.39
N LEU A 320 -16.08 24.59 -2.19
CA LEU A 320 -17.35 24.91 -2.82
C LEU A 320 -17.31 26.33 -3.36
N LYS A 321 -18.08 26.59 -4.41
CA LYS A 321 -18.47 27.94 -4.81
C LYS A 321 -19.87 27.92 -5.44
N PHE A 322 -20.51 29.07 -5.51
CA PHE A 322 -21.72 29.28 -6.30
C PHE A 322 -21.35 29.76 -7.72
N ASP A 323 -21.68 28.98 -8.77
CA ASP A 323 -21.35 29.27 -10.20
C ASP A 323 -22.59 29.55 -11.09
N ASP A 324 -22.33 30.15 -12.27
CA ASP A 324 -23.34 30.41 -13.31
C ASP A 324 -23.74 29.10 -14.04
N LEU A 325 -25.03 28.88 -14.25
CA LEU A 325 -25.55 27.70 -14.94
C LEU A 325 -25.15 27.68 -16.44
N THR A 326 -24.43 26.65 -16.88
CA THR A 326 -24.18 26.40 -18.31
C THR A 326 -25.38 25.68 -18.93
N ILE A 327 -26.05 26.31 -19.88
CA ILE A 327 -27.26 25.76 -20.54
C ILE A 327 -26.97 25.08 -21.87
N TYR A 328 -25.79 25.32 -22.46
CA TYR A 328 -25.35 24.64 -23.68
C TYR A 328 -23.82 24.67 -23.83
N LYS A 329 -23.23 23.58 -24.35
CA LYS A 329 -21.79 23.44 -24.62
C LYS A 329 -21.54 22.64 -25.91
N GLU A 330 -20.56 23.06 -26.70
CA GLU A 330 -20.08 22.34 -27.90
C GLU A 330 -18.55 22.46 -28.04
N ASN A 331 -17.87 21.32 -28.26
CA ASN A 331 -16.43 21.24 -28.51
C ASN A 331 -16.07 20.41 -29.76
N PHE A 332 -17.06 20.10 -30.60
CA PHE A 332 -16.95 19.47 -31.92
C PHE A 332 -16.33 18.06 -31.97
N GLU A 333 -16.04 17.44 -30.83
CA GLU A 333 -15.35 16.14 -30.78
C GLU A 333 -16.24 14.96 -31.19
N SER A 334 -17.56 15.12 -31.05
CA SER A 334 -18.57 14.10 -31.32
C SER A 334 -18.44 13.45 -32.71
N SER A 335 -18.83 12.16 -32.80
CA SER A 335 -18.91 11.42 -34.06
C SER A 335 -19.91 12.03 -35.05
N ALA A 336 -20.88 12.84 -34.56
CA ALA A 336 -21.80 13.61 -35.38
C ALA A 336 -21.10 14.69 -36.23
N PHE A 337 -19.91 15.12 -35.82
CA PHE A 337 -19.02 15.97 -36.61
C PHE A 337 -17.97 15.10 -37.31
N LEU A 338 -18.22 14.79 -38.57
CA LEU A 338 -17.29 13.98 -39.37
C LEU A 338 -16.01 14.77 -39.67
N ALA A 339 -14.88 14.18 -39.29
CA ALA A 339 -13.55 14.68 -39.60
C ALA A 339 -13.32 14.78 -41.11
N ARG A 340 -12.86 15.93 -41.60
CA ARG A 340 -12.53 16.10 -43.02
C ARG A 340 -11.17 16.80 -43.18
N THR A 341 -10.33 16.21 -44.01
CA THR A 341 -9.02 16.76 -44.40
C THR A 341 -9.12 17.71 -45.60
N ASN A 342 -10.21 17.62 -46.37
CA ASN A 342 -10.49 18.48 -47.52
C ASN A 342 -11.63 19.46 -47.22
N TYR A 343 -11.38 20.74 -47.46
CA TYR A 343 -12.35 21.81 -47.33
C TYR A 343 -13.45 21.65 -48.37
N SER A 344 -14.70 21.70 -47.92
CA SER A 344 -15.83 21.90 -48.82
C SER A 344 -15.98 23.39 -49.10
N ASN A 345 -15.68 23.80 -50.34
CA ASN A 345 -16.10 25.09 -50.90
C ASN A 345 -17.61 25.04 -51.21
N ASN A 346 -18.41 24.71 -50.19
CA ASN A 346 -19.82 24.48 -50.37
C ASN A 346 -20.51 25.81 -50.70
N THR A 347 -21.18 25.85 -51.85
CA THR A 347 -22.02 27.00 -52.25
C THR A 347 -23.33 27.05 -51.46
N THR A 348 -23.71 25.94 -50.83
CA THR A 348 -24.87 25.80 -49.93
C THR A 348 -24.41 25.36 -48.54
N PRO A 349 -24.96 25.90 -47.45
CA PRO A 349 -24.58 25.52 -46.10
C PRO A 349 -24.83 24.03 -45.84
N ARG A 350 -23.89 23.37 -45.16
CA ARG A 350 -24.02 21.99 -44.72
C ARG A 350 -24.57 21.96 -43.31
N ILE A 351 -25.48 21.04 -43.04
CA ILE A 351 -26.01 20.80 -41.70
C ILE A 351 -25.27 19.62 -41.08
N ASP A 352 -24.53 19.85 -40.00
CA ASP A 352 -23.77 18.85 -39.24
C ASP A 352 -24.12 18.95 -37.74
N GLY A 353 -23.73 17.94 -36.96
CA GLY A 353 -23.96 17.90 -35.52
C GLY A 353 -25.12 16.98 -35.11
N PRO A 354 -25.33 16.80 -33.80
CA PRO A 354 -26.37 15.91 -33.27
C PRO A 354 -27.77 16.44 -33.63
N LEU A 355 -28.76 15.54 -33.67
CA LEU A 355 -30.09 15.80 -34.25
C LEU A 355 -30.78 17.07 -33.72
N ASP A 356 -30.62 17.38 -32.43
CA ASP A 356 -31.26 18.53 -31.77
C ASP A 356 -30.35 19.76 -31.65
N TYR A 357 -29.05 19.61 -31.89
CA TYR A 357 -28.06 20.71 -31.83
C TYR A 357 -27.26 20.83 -33.11
N GLN A 358 -27.98 20.87 -34.24
CA GLN A 358 -27.34 20.97 -35.55
C GLN A 358 -26.79 22.37 -35.83
N TYR A 359 -25.68 22.40 -36.54
CA TYR A 359 -25.02 23.60 -37.03
C TYR A 359 -25.04 23.67 -38.55
N SER A 360 -25.31 24.87 -39.05
CA SER A 360 -25.16 25.22 -40.46
C SER A 360 -23.77 25.80 -40.71
N ILE A 361 -22.99 25.14 -41.56
CA ILE A 361 -21.60 25.48 -41.86
C ILE A 361 -21.46 25.85 -43.34
N LEU A 362 -20.98 27.06 -43.62
CA LEU A 362 -20.68 27.55 -44.97
C LEU A 362 -19.19 27.89 -45.11
N ASN A 363 -18.56 27.39 -46.18
CA ASN A 363 -17.12 27.48 -46.44
C ASN A 363 -16.27 27.03 -45.23
N GLY A 364 -16.63 25.88 -44.65
CA GLY A 364 -15.97 25.35 -43.46
C GLY A 364 -16.24 23.87 -43.19
N THR A 365 -15.56 23.33 -42.18
CA THR A 365 -15.75 21.95 -41.67
C THR A 365 -15.15 21.78 -40.28
N ALA A 366 -15.61 20.79 -39.51
CA ALA A 366 -14.82 20.24 -38.42
C ALA A 366 -13.57 19.52 -38.98
N SER A 367 -12.38 19.85 -38.48
CA SER A 367 -11.09 19.44 -39.07
C SER A 367 -10.22 18.67 -38.07
N THR A 368 -9.68 17.52 -38.48
CA THR A 368 -8.67 16.75 -37.72
C THR A 368 -7.24 17.15 -38.02
N THR A 369 -7.04 18.04 -38.99
CA THR A 369 -5.68 18.37 -39.44
C THR A 369 -5.04 19.50 -38.64
N LYS A 370 -5.84 20.38 -38.05
CA LYS A 370 -5.36 21.57 -37.31
C LYS A 370 -6.33 22.01 -36.19
N PRO A 371 -6.74 21.13 -35.26
CA PRO A 371 -7.57 21.54 -34.13
C PRO A 371 -6.89 22.61 -33.26
N ILE A 372 -7.69 23.40 -32.56
CA ILE A 372 -7.28 24.30 -31.48
C ILE A 372 -6.94 23.45 -30.26
N GLU A 373 -7.89 22.62 -29.86
CA GLU A 373 -7.87 21.70 -28.73
C GLU A 373 -8.52 20.38 -29.18
N GLY A 374 -8.24 19.28 -28.47
CA GLY A 374 -8.84 17.98 -28.78
C GLY A 374 -8.47 17.42 -30.16
N LEU A 375 -9.41 16.67 -30.77
CA LEU A 375 -9.23 16.04 -32.07
C LEU A 375 -9.83 16.89 -33.20
N LYS A 376 -10.76 17.81 -32.91
CA LYS A 376 -11.48 18.59 -33.92
C LYS A 376 -11.85 19.98 -33.43
N SER A 377 -11.65 20.97 -34.29
CA SER A 377 -12.29 22.30 -34.15
C SER A 377 -12.99 22.67 -35.45
N VAL A 378 -13.96 23.58 -35.38
CA VAL A 378 -14.56 24.15 -36.59
C VAL A 378 -13.56 25.07 -37.26
N GLN A 379 -13.31 24.79 -38.53
CA GLN A 379 -12.42 25.57 -39.37
C GLN A 379 -13.25 26.28 -40.45
N LEU A 380 -13.23 27.62 -40.43
CA LEU A 380 -13.82 28.48 -41.46
C LEU A 380 -12.72 29.03 -42.36
N ARG A 381 -12.99 29.10 -43.67
CA ARG A 381 -11.99 29.51 -44.67
C ARG A 381 -12.60 30.49 -45.66
N ASN A 382 -11.87 31.56 -45.98
CA ASN A 382 -12.34 32.56 -46.93
C ASN A 382 -12.69 31.95 -48.30
N GLY A 383 -13.77 32.42 -48.91
CA GLY A 383 -14.33 31.90 -50.17
C GLY A 383 -15.16 32.93 -50.92
N THR A 384 -15.96 32.50 -51.91
CA THR A 384 -16.84 33.40 -52.70
C THR A 384 -17.99 33.98 -51.89
N ASN A 385 -18.45 33.25 -50.87
CA ASN A 385 -19.45 33.69 -49.89
C ASN A 385 -18.77 33.90 -48.53
N THR A 386 -19.35 34.76 -47.69
CA THR A 386 -18.91 34.97 -46.30
C THR A 386 -19.01 33.65 -45.51
N PRO A 387 -17.90 33.06 -45.08
CA PRO A 387 -17.90 31.80 -44.32
C PRO A 387 -18.53 31.98 -42.95
N TYR A 388 -19.29 30.98 -42.51
CA TYR A 388 -19.93 31.02 -41.19
C TYR A 388 -20.20 29.65 -40.58
N LEU A 389 -20.35 29.66 -39.26
CA LEU A 389 -20.92 28.61 -38.44
C LEU A 389 -22.16 29.19 -37.72
N GLN A 390 -23.32 28.57 -37.88
CA GLN A 390 -24.58 29.06 -37.28
C GLN A 390 -25.33 27.95 -36.58
N THR A 391 -25.89 28.20 -35.40
CA THR A 391 -26.83 27.27 -34.77
C THR A 391 -28.11 27.14 -35.62
N ASN A 392 -28.61 25.93 -35.77
CA ASN A 392 -29.91 25.67 -36.41
C ASN A 392 -31.04 25.41 -35.39
N PHE A 393 -30.74 25.61 -34.11
CA PHE A 393 -31.62 25.50 -32.95
C PHE A 393 -31.65 26.82 -32.17
N LEU A 394 -32.60 26.94 -31.24
CA LEU A 394 -32.79 28.13 -30.40
C LEU A 394 -32.16 27.93 -29.02
N LEU A 395 -31.61 29.00 -28.46
CA LEU A 395 -31.11 29.08 -27.08
C LEU A 395 -31.94 30.10 -26.31
N GLU A 396 -32.43 29.74 -25.14
CA GLU A 396 -33.27 30.60 -24.29
C GLU A 396 -32.56 30.98 -23.00
N GLY A 397 -32.89 32.15 -22.45
CA GLY A 397 -32.32 32.64 -21.19
C GLY A 397 -30.82 32.93 -21.25
N VAL A 398 -30.25 33.25 -22.41
CA VAL A 398 -28.79 33.42 -22.54
C VAL A 398 -28.32 34.73 -21.89
N THR A 399 -27.37 34.63 -20.96
CA THR A 399 -26.75 35.79 -20.27
C THR A 399 -25.31 36.03 -20.70
N LYS A 400 -24.60 34.98 -21.08
CA LYS A 400 -23.18 35.03 -21.42
C LYS A 400 -22.86 33.93 -22.43
N ILE A 401 -21.92 34.21 -23.31
CA ILE A 401 -21.35 33.24 -24.25
C ILE A 401 -19.84 33.30 -24.12
N SER A 402 -19.18 32.15 -24.08
CA SER A 402 -17.74 32.05 -24.26
C SER A 402 -17.40 31.06 -25.37
N PHE A 403 -16.23 31.23 -25.99
CA PHE A 403 -15.72 30.33 -27.02
C PHE A 403 -14.20 30.50 -27.17
N LEU A 404 -13.52 29.45 -27.63
CA LEU A 404 -12.11 29.46 -27.94
C LEU A 404 -11.90 29.72 -29.43
N SER A 405 -10.99 30.62 -29.79
CA SER A 405 -10.71 30.90 -31.20
C SER A 405 -9.26 31.34 -31.44
N LYS A 406 -8.79 31.13 -32.67
CA LYS A 406 -7.51 31.65 -33.17
C LYS A 406 -7.56 31.92 -34.66
N SER A 407 -6.80 32.90 -35.10
CA SER A 407 -6.50 33.16 -36.50
C SER A 407 -5.25 34.04 -36.62
N SER A 408 -4.50 33.88 -37.71
CA SER A 408 -3.32 34.72 -37.98
C SER A 408 -3.64 36.00 -38.76
N ASN A 409 -4.88 36.16 -39.22
CA ASN A 409 -5.20 37.11 -40.30
C ASN A 409 -6.69 37.42 -40.47
N HIS A 410 -7.59 36.74 -39.77
CA HIS A 410 -9.01 37.05 -39.82
C HIS A 410 -9.53 37.37 -38.42
N ASN A 411 -10.49 38.29 -38.36
CA ASN A 411 -11.27 38.54 -37.16
C ASN A 411 -12.55 37.71 -37.21
N LEU A 412 -13.21 37.57 -36.07
CA LEU A 412 -14.47 36.86 -35.97
C LEU A 412 -15.57 37.81 -35.54
N SER A 413 -16.74 37.72 -36.18
CA SER A 413 -17.94 38.35 -35.65
C SER A 413 -18.91 37.31 -35.13
N LEU A 414 -19.44 37.53 -33.93
CA LEU A 414 -20.57 36.79 -33.39
C LEU A 414 -21.82 37.63 -33.57
N LYS A 415 -22.77 37.14 -34.36
CA LYS A 415 -24.09 37.73 -34.50
C LYS A 415 -25.10 36.95 -33.68
N VAL A 416 -25.86 37.68 -32.89
CA VAL A 416 -27.02 37.16 -32.16
C VAL A 416 -28.24 37.41 -33.05
N LEU A 417 -28.94 36.34 -33.39
CA LEU A 417 -30.11 36.39 -34.26
C LEU A 417 -31.38 36.06 -33.46
N ASN A 418 -32.52 36.61 -33.86
CA ASN A 418 -33.81 36.13 -33.37
C ASN A 418 -34.22 34.80 -34.04
N SER A 419 -35.38 34.26 -33.65
CA SER A 419 -35.91 33.00 -34.21
C SER A 419 -36.19 33.03 -35.72
N LEU A 420 -36.38 34.21 -36.30
CA LEU A 420 -36.57 34.43 -37.74
C LEU A 420 -35.25 34.60 -38.51
N GLY A 421 -34.10 34.67 -37.82
CA GLY A 421 -32.78 34.84 -38.42
C GLY A 421 -32.37 36.29 -38.65
N GLU A 422 -33.11 37.27 -38.11
CA GLU A 422 -32.74 38.69 -38.17
C GLU A 422 -31.69 38.99 -37.12
N VAL A 423 -30.70 39.82 -37.47
CA VAL A 423 -29.60 40.21 -36.57
C VAL A 423 -30.11 41.18 -35.51
N LEU A 424 -29.98 40.80 -34.24
CA LEU A 424 -30.27 41.64 -33.07
C LEU A 424 -29.03 42.41 -32.64
N GLU A 425 -27.91 41.70 -32.47
CA GLU A 425 -26.64 42.25 -32.02
C GLU A 425 -25.47 41.65 -32.80
N THR A 426 -24.35 42.38 -32.86
CA THR A 426 -23.11 41.92 -33.50
C THR A 426 -21.92 42.33 -32.64
N TYR A 427 -21.08 41.35 -32.33
CA TYR A 427 -19.84 41.52 -31.58
C TYR A 427 -18.66 41.19 -32.47
N LEU A 428 -17.63 42.04 -32.47
CA LEU A 428 -16.42 41.84 -33.25
C LEU A 428 -15.27 41.46 -32.32
N PHE A 429 -14.54 40.39 -32.67
CA PHE A 429 -13.40 39.88 -31.94
C PHE A 429 -12.16 39.92 -32.82
N GLU A 430 -11.16 40.66 -32.35
CA GLU A 430 -9.82 40.62 -32.92
C GLU A 430 -9.13 39.34 -32.47
N LEU A 431 -8.87 38.45 -33.43
CA LEU A 431 -8.31 37.14 -33.12
C LEU A 431 -6.79 37.22 -33.00
N THR A 432 -6.24 36.44 -32.07
CA THR A 432 -4.80 36.26 -31.94
C THR A 432 -4.34 34.97 -32.64
N THR A 433 -3.03 34.86 -32.88
CA THR A 433 -2.41 33.69 -33.49
C THR A 433 -2.41 32.47 -32.56
N THR A 434 -2.51 32.69 -31.25
CA THR A 434 -2.61 31.67 -30.22
C THR A 434 -4.07 31.40 -29.85
N PRO A 435 -4.46 30.16 -29.51
CA PRO A 435 -5.77 29.90 -28.91
C PRO A 435 -6.08 30.88 -27.77
N THR A 436 -7.17 31.64 -27.87
CA THR A 436 -7.59 32.60 -26.84
C THR A 436 -9.07 32.41 -26.55
N MET A 437 -9.44 32.43 -25.26
CA MET A 437 -10.84 32.38 -24.84
C MET A 437 -11.46 33.77 -24.93
N TYR A 438 -12.56 33.87 -25.64
CA TYR A 438 -13.35 35.09 -25.78
C TYR A 438 -14.68 34.92 -25.06
N GLN A 439 -15.19 36.01 -24.48
CA GLN A 439 -16.46 36.01 -23.76
C GLN A 439 -17.24 37.29 -24.01
N VAL A 440 -18.56 37.19 -23.95
CA VAL A 440 -19.47 38.31 -24.15
C VAL A 440 -20.74 38.14 -23.33
N ALA A 441 -21.20 39.22 -22.70
CA ALA A 441 -22.50 39.27 -22.06
C ALA A 441 -23.60 39.50 -23.11
N ILE A 442 -24.68 38.74 -23.01
CA ILE A 442 -25.83 38.80 -23.90
C ILE A 442 -27.01 39.38 -23.14
N ASN A 443 -27.59 40.43 -23.69
CA ASN A 443 -28.70 41.16 -23.07
C ASN A 443 -30.01 40.94 -23.84
N GLN A 444 -30.31 39.68 -24.16
CA GLN A 444 -31.52 39.30 -24.91
C GLN A 444 -32.45 38.46 -24.03
N ILE A 445 -33.74 38.81 -24.02
CA ILE A 445 -34.75 38.19 -23.14
C ILE A 445 -35.47 37.03 -23.85
N GLY A 446 -35.39 36.94 -25.18
CA GLY A 446 -36.06 35.92 -25.99
C GLY A 446 -35.12 34.84 -26.56
N PRO A 447 -35.67 33.79 -27.20
CA PRO A 447 -34.88 32.75 -27.87
C PRO A 447 -34.00 33.33 -28.98
N ILE A 448 -32.72 32.95 -28.98
CA ILE A 448 -31.72 33.42 -29.95
C ILE A 448 -31.06 32.29 -30.74
N LYS A 449 -30.46 32.63 -31.89
CA LYS A 449 -29.47 31.82 -32.60
C LYS A 449 -28.12 32.51 -32.60
N LEU A 450 -27.05 31.74 -32.68
CA LEU A 450 -25.69 32.24 -32.75
C LEU A 450 -25.14 32.05 -34.16
N LYS A 451 -24.48 33.08 -34.69
CA LYS A 451 -23.79 33.01 -35.98
C LYS A 451 -22.39 33.58 -35.87
N PHE A 452 -21.39 32.72 -36.02
CA PHE A 452 -20.00 33.09 -36.11
C PHE A 452 -19.63 33.29 -37.58
N GLU A 453 -19.28 34.52 -37.96
CA GLU A 453 -18.90 34.88 -39.33
C GLU A 453 -17.47 35.41 -39.38
N LEU A 454 -16.70 34.89 -40.35
CA LEU A 454 -15.34 35.34 -40.62
C LEU A 454 -15.34 36.77 -41.16
N VAL A 455 -14.48 37.62 -40.59
CA VAL A 455 -14.26 39.02 -40.99
C VAL A 455 -12.83 39.16 -41.50
N ALA A 456 -12.67 39.48 -42.78
CA ALA A 456 -11.35 39.68 -43.39
C ALA A 456 -10.69 40.97 -42.88
N THR A 457 -9.40 40.91 -42.53
CA THR A 457 -8.64 42.08 -42.04
C THR A 457 -7.90 42.84 -43.15
N SER A 458 -7.70 42.23 -44.34
CA SER A 458 -7.08 42.86 -45.52
C SER A 458 -7.35 42.06 -46.82
N ASN A 459 -6.79 42.50 -47.97
CA ASN A 459 -6.83 41.78 -49.26
C ASN A 459 -5.99 40.49 -49.20
N ILE A 460 -6.50 39.51 -48.47
CA ILE A 460 -5.85 38.25 -48.22
C ILE A 460 -5.96 37.33 -49.44
N THR A 461 -4.83 36.77 -49.86
CA THR A 461 -4.77 35.74 -50.91
C THR A 461 -5.27 34.40 -50.35
N THR A 462 -5.91 33.63 -51.22
CA THR A 462 -6.58 32.36 -50.92
C THR A 462 -5.79 31.44 -49.99
N GLY A 463 -6.35 31.10 -48.82
CA GLY A 463 -5.97 29.90 -48.07
C GLY A 463 -5.95 29.97 -46.54
N GLU A 464 -6.24 31.13 -45.99
CA GLU A 464 -6.14 31.44 -44.57
C GLU A 464 -7.47 31.22 -43.81
N GLN A 465 -7.40 30.95 -42.50
CA GLN A 465 -8.48 30.27 -41.74
C GLN A 465 -8.74 30.88 -40.35
N ILE A 466 -9.96 30.72 -39.87
CA ILE A 466 -10.33 30.86 -38.46
C ILE A 466 -10.63 29.47 -37.92
N PHE A 467 -10.21 29.23 -36.68
CA PHE A 467 -10.64 28.07 -35.91
C PHE A 467 -11.53 28.51 -34.75
N ILE A 468 -12.59 27.75 -34.47
CA ILE A 468 -13.55 27.98 -33.39
C ILE A 468 -13.74 26.67 -32.65
N ASP A 469 -13.70 26.72 -31.33
CA ASP A 469 -13.90 25.59 -30.45
C ASP A 469 -14.53 26.00 -29.12
N ASP A 470 -14.91 25.00 -28.31
CA ASP A 470 -15.26 25.13 -26.90
C ASP A 470 -16.32 26.22 -26.61
N ILE A 471 -17.38 26.24 -27.42
CA ILE A 471 -18.49 27.18 -27.31
C ILE A 471 -19.32 26.82 -26.06
N ARG A 472 -19.49 27.77 -25.13
CA ARG A 472 -20.33 27.65 -23.94
C ARG A 472 -21.34 28.79 -23.86
N VAL A 473 -22.56 28.45 -23.45
CA VAL A 473 -23.68 29.39 -23.31
C VAL A 473 -24.22 29.27 -21.89
N PHE A 474 -24.33 30.39 -21.21
CA PHE A 474 -24.75 30.47 -19.81
C PHE A 474 -26.16 31.06 -19.72
N GLY A 475 -26.95 30.55 -18.78
CA GLY A 475 -28.36 30.87 -18.59
C GLY A 475 -28.63 31.98 -17.56
N SER A 476 -29.82 32.56 -17.61
CA SER A 476 -30.38 33.45 -16.60
C SER A 476 -31.21 32.62 -15.63
N THR A 477 -30.63 32.21 -14.52
CA THR A 477 -31.40 31.80 -13.35
C THR A 477 -30.85 32.50 -12.12
N SER A 478 -31.77 33.02 -11.31
CA SER A 478 -31.51 33.75 -10.05
C SER A 478 -30.91 32.88 -8.93
N SER A 479 -30.48 31.67 -9.22
CA SER A 479 -29.82 30.77 -8.29
C SER A 479 -28.56 30.31 -8.99
N LYS A 480 -27.42 30.86 -8.54
CA LYS A 480 -26.16 30.17 -8.74
C LYS A 480 -26.32 28.77 -8.14
N VAL A 481 -25.71 27.77 -8.76
CA VAL A 481 -25.68 26.41 -8.20
C VAL A 481 -24.39 26.24 -7.40
N LEU A 482 -24.50 25.56 -6.26
CA LEU A 482 -23.35 25.14 -5.49
C LEU A 482 -22.62 24.09 -6.32
N VAL A 483 -21.40 24.39 -6.69
CA VAL A 483 -20.52 23.46 -7.37
C VAL A 483 -19.42 23.07 -6.40
N GLU A 484 -19.17 21.78 -6.31
CA GLU A 484 -17.94 21.28 -5.75
C GLU A 484 -16.79 21.77 -6.62
N ILE A 485 -15.91 22.53 -6.00
CA ILE A 485 -14.58 22.73 -6.54
C ILE A 485 -13.79 21.52 -6.12
N ILE A 486 -13.68 20.57 -7.04
CA ILE A 486 -12.63 19.59 -6.97
C ILE A 486 -11.35 20.41 -7.09
N LYS A 487 -10.77 20.76 -5.95
CA LYS A 487 -9.35 21.01 -5.91
C LYS A 487 -8.76 19.71 -6.42
N GLU A 488 -8.04 19.78 -7.54
CA GLU A 488 -6.77 19.09 -7.53
C GLU A 488 -6.13 19.58 -6.23
N GLU A 489 -6.18 18.76 -5.17
CA GLU A 489 -5.54 19.08 -3.89
C GLU A 489 -4.22 19.71 -4.26
N GLU A 490 -3.96 20.92 -3.75
CA GLU A 490 -2.70 21.63 -3.99
C GLU A 490 -1.61 20.57 -3.93
N PRO A 491 -1.04 20.22 -5.09
CA PRO A 491 -0.36 18.96 -5.21
C PRO A 491 0.81 19.11 -4.27
N ASN A 492 0.87 18.23 -3.25
CA ASN A 492 1.95 18.17 -2.29
C ASN A 492 3.21 18.61 -3.02
N ALA A 493 3.85 19.71 -2.60
CA ALA A 493 4.87 20.36 -3.43
C ALA A 493 5.97 19.37 -3.86
N ASP A 494 6.17 18.32 -3.07
CA ASP A 494 7.02 17.19 -3.41
C ASP A 494 6.42 16.28 -4.49
N LEU A 495 5.12 15.98 -4.44
CA LEU A 495 4.38 15.23 -5.46
C LEU A 495 4.25 15.99 -6.79
N GLU A 496 4.10 17.32 -6.78
CA GLU A 496 4.15 18.14 -7.99
C GLU A 496 5.57 18.23 -8.55
N ALA A 497 6.57 18.40 -7.68
CA ALA A 497 7.96 18.32 -8.09
C ALA A 497 8.30 16.93 -8.65
N ILE A 498 7.77 15.86 -8.06
CA ILE A 498 7.88 14.48 -8.56
C ILE A 498 7.16 14.37 -9.90
N ARG A 499 5.93 14.86 -10.04
CA ARG A 499 5.17 14.84 -11.30
C ARG A 499 5.90 15.60 -12.39
N GLN A 500 6.30 16.85 -12.16
CA GLN A 500 7.04 17.67 -13.11
C GLN A 500 8.40 17.07 -13.45
N ALA A 501 9.15 16.58 -12.46
CA ALA A 501 10.41 15.89 -12.72
C ALA A 501 10.17 14.61 -13.53
N PHE A 502 9.15 13.83 -13.20
CA PHE A 502 8.80 12.60 -13.89
C PHE A 502 8.36 12.88 -15.32
N GLU A 503 7.50 13.86 -15.57
CA GLU A 503 7.06 14.32 -16.89
C GLU A 503 8.23 14.89 -17.73
N ALA A 504 9.12 15.67 -17.11
CA ALA A 504 10.34 16.18 -17.76
C ALA A 504 11.31 15.05 -18.15
N HIS A 505 11.34 13.94 -17.42
CA HIS A 505 12.09 12.75 -17.82
C HIS A 505 11.33 11.89 -18.84
N ARG A 506 10.00 11.77 -18.71
CA ARG A 506 9.11 11.04 -19.63
C ARG A 506 9.12 11.65 -21.03
N SER A 507 9.14 12.98 -21.14
CA SER A 507 9.24 13.67 -22.43
C SER A 507 10.54 13.38 -23.20
N LYS A 508 11.60 12.92 -22.50
CA LYS A 508 12.85 12.43 -23.14
C LYS A 508 12.68 11.01 -23.70
N LEU A 509 11.68 10.27 -23.25
CA LEU A 509 11.23 8.99 -23.79
C LEU A 509 10.16 9.22 -24.86
N THR A 510 10.53 9.88 -25.95
CA THR A 510 9.67 9.84 -27.14
C THR A 510 9.66 8.39 -27.63
N PRO A 511 8.49 7.72 -27.73
CA PRO A 511 8.41 6.38 -28.30
C PRO A 511 8.94 6.45 -29.74
N PRO A 512 9.53 5.40 -30.31
CA PRO A 512 9.93 5.39 -31.73
C PRO A 512 8.78 5.55 -32.74
N GLY A 513 7.56 5.90 -32.33
CA GLY A 513 6.42 6.10 -33.21
C GLY A 513 5.90 4.79 -33.82
N PHE A 514 6.06 3.64 -33.16
CA PHE A 514 5.43 2.41 -33.61
C PHE A 514 3.93 2.47 -33.26
N ASN A 515 3.12 2.74 -34.28
CA ASN A 515 1.66 2.74 -34.14
C ASN A 515 1.15 1.34 -33.81
N ALA A 516 0.05 1.25 -33.05
CA ALA A 516 -0.65 -0.01 -32.83
C ALA A 516 -0.95 -0.72 -34.16
N LEU A 517 -0.74 -2.03 -34.20
CA LEU A 517 -1.03 -2.85 -35.38
C LEU A 517 -2.53 -3.12 -35.45
N SER A 518 -3.11 -3.05 -36.66
CA SER A 518 -4.43 -3.62 -36.92
C SER A 518 -4.38 -5.15 -36.85
N ASN A 519 -5.54 -5.81 -36.84
CA ASN A 519 -5.59 -7.28 -36.92
C ASN A 519 -4.87 -7.82 -38.15
N GLU A 520 -5.00 -7.16 -39.31
CA GLU A 520 -4.26 -7.51 -40.53
C GLU A 520 -2.75 -7.29 -40.35
N GLY A 521 -2.37 -6.19 -39.67
CA GLY A 521 -0.97 -5.92 -39.32
C GLY A 521 -0.37 -6.96 -38.39
N LEU A 522 -1.12 -7.49 -37.42
CA LEU A 522 -0.71 -8.59 -36.55
C LEU A 522 -0.50 -9.88 -37.34
N LEU A 523 -1.44 -10.25 -38.22
CA LEU A 523 -1.28 -11.43 -39.08
C LEU A 523 -0.04 -11.29 -39.98
N GLN A 524 0.21 -10.10 -40.51
CA GLN A 524 1.41 -9.84 -41.32
C GLN A 524 2.70 -9.90 -40.48
N TYR A 525 2.66 -9.41 -39.23
CA TYR A 525 3.79 -9.41 -38.32
C TYR A 525 4.29 -10.83 -38.01
N TYR A 526 3.39 -11.80 -37.88
CA TYR A 526 3.72 -13.21 -37.61
C TYR A 526 3.63 -14.12 -38.86
N ALA A 527 3.48 -13.56 -40.06
CA ALA A 527 3.17 -14.34 -41.26
C ALA A 527 4.22 -15.43 -41.60
N SER A 528 5.48 -15.26 -41.19
CA SER A 528 6.54 -16.25 -41.43
C SER A 528 6.41 -17.52 -40.58
N LEU A 529 5.57 -17.52 -39.54
CA LEU A 529 5.28 -18.70 -38.72
C LEU A 529 4.30 -19.67 -39.39
N ASN A 530 3.60 -19.25 -40.43
CA ASN A 530 2.55 -20.04 -41.06
C ASN A 530 3.05 -21.41 -41.56
N GLY A 531 2.47 -22.47 -41.00
CA GLY A 531 2.79 -23.86 -41.35
C GLY A 531 4.08 -24.41 -40.71
N LEU A 532 4.76 -23.65 -39.85
CA LEU A 532 5.90 -24.14 -39.08
C LEU A 532 5.45 -24.83 -37.79
N THR A 533 6.19 -25.86 -37.38
CA THR A 533 6.01 -26.56 -36.10
C THR A 533 7.36 -26.90 -35.49
N GLY A 534 7.37 -27.29 -34.20
CA GLY A 534 8.57 -27.76 -33.51
C GLY A 534 9.73 -26.77 -33.56
N ASN A 535 10.96 -27.27 -33.78
CA ASN A 535 12.16 -26.43 -33.74
C ASN A 535 12.18 -25.31 -34.80
N ALA A 536 11.53 -25.53 -35.95
CA ALA A 536 11.44 -24.51 -37.00
C ALA A 536 10.58 -23.33 -36.53
N PHE A 537 9.44 -23.60 -35.89
CA PHE A 537 8.58 -22.57 -35.29
C PHE A 537 9.31 -21.81 -34.18
N LYS A 538 9.98 -22.53 -33.25
CA LYS A 538 10.76 -21.91 -32.16
C LYS A 538 11.81 -20.94 -32.69
N THR A 539 12.59 -21.40 -33.65
CA THR A 539 13.69 -20.62 -34.24
C THR A 539 13.15 -19.35 -34.93
N GLU A 540 12.08 -19.48 -35.72
CA GLU A 540 11.51 -18.34 -36.42
C GLU A 540 10.83 -17.35 -35.47
N LEU A 541 10.14 -17.84 -34.44
CA LEU A 541 9.55 -16.97 -33.42
C LEU A 541 10.64 -16.17 -32.69
N THR A 542 11.72 -16.83 -32.25
CA THR A 542 12.86 -16.13 -31.65
C THR A 542 13.44 -15.09 -32.60
N ASN A 543 13.59 -15.40 -33.89
CA ASN A 543 14.06 -14.43 -34.90
C ASN A 543 13.14 -13.20 -34.98
N ILE A 544 11.82 -13.37 -35.00
CA ILE A 544 10.86 -12.26 -34.97
C ILE A 544 11.09 -11.40 -33.72
N LEU A 545 11.13 -12.03 -32.53
CA LEU A 545 11.28 -11.31 -31.25
C LEU A 545 12.61 -10.57 -31.13
N VAL A 546 13.70 -11.12 -31.66
CA VAL A 546 15.03 -10.48 -31.70
C VAL A 546 15.03 -9.32 -32.69
N ASN A 547 14.60 -9.55 -33.94
CA ASN A 547 14.73 -8.58 -35.03
C ASN A 547 13.76 -7.40 -34.91
N THR A 548 12.64 -7.58 -34.22
CA THR A 548 11.65 -6.52 -34.00
C THR A 548 11.88 -5.73 -32.72
N HIS A 549 12.74 -6.20 -31.81
CA HIS A 549 13.13 -5.46 -30.60
C HIS A 549 14.10 -4.33 -31.00
N ARG A 550 13.53 -3.23 -31.49
CA ARG A 550 14.23 -2.11 -32.13
C ARG A 550 14.81 -1.10 -31.14
N ARG A 551 14.29 -1.05 -29.91
CA ARG A 551 14.78 -0.16 -28.86
C ARG A 551 14.92 -0.90 -27.54
N LEU A 552 16.16 -0.99 -27.06
CA LEU A 552 16.43 -1.40 -25.68
C LEU A 552 16.10 -0.25 -24.72
N ILE A 553 15.18 -0.52 -23.80
CA ILE A 553 14.76 0.35 -22.70
C ILE A 553 15.71 0.11 -21.52
N SER A 554 16.24 1.15 -20.89
CA SER A 554 16.99 0.97 -19.63
C SER A 554 16.05 0.63 -18.48
N TYR A 555 16.60 0.04 -17.42
CA TYR A 555 15.81 -0.23 -16.22
C TYR A 555 15.19 1.05 -15.63
N ASP A 556 15.87 2.17 -15.76
CA ASP A 556 15.35 3.49 -15.45
C ASP A 556 14.23 3.91 -16.39
N GLU A 557 14.42 3.79 -17.70
CA GLU A 557 13.39 4.15 -18.68
C GLU A 557 12.11 3.29 -18.54
N ALA A 558 12.21 2.07 -18.01
CA ALA A 558 11.07 1.15 -17.90
C ALA A 558 9.91 1.70 -17.06
N ARG A 559 10.18 2.49 -16.00
CA ARG A 559 9.12 3.05 -15.15
C ARG A 559 8.14 3.93 -15.93
N PHE A 560 8.60 4.62 -16.96
CA PHE A 560 7.73 5.44 -17.79
C PHE A 560 6.86 4.59 -18.70
N VAL A 561 7.38 3.45 -19.18
CA VAL A 561 6.59 2.51 -19.99
C VAL A 561 5.50 1.88 -19.11
N LEU A 562 5.83 1.45 -17.89
CA LEU A 562 4.87 0.86 -16.94
C LEU A 562 3.77 1.84 -16.54
N GLU A 563 4.12 3.12 -16.36
CA GLU A 563 3.17 4.20 -16.09
C GLU A 563 2.11 4.37 -17.20
N MET A 564 2.33 3.80 -18.39
CA MET A 564 1.37 3.79 -19.49
C MET A 564 0.79 2.39 -19.75
N SER A 565 1.58 1.34 -19.55
CA SER A 565 1.22 -0.03 -19.92
C SER A 565 0.37 -0.72 -18.86
N ASP A 566 0.50 -0.31 -17.61
CA ASP A 566 -0.14 -0.96 -16.46
C ASP A 566 -1.33 -0.13 -15.94
N ILE A 567 -1.88 0.77 -16.76
CA ILE A 567 -3.03 1.61 -16.39
C ILE A 567 -4.34 0.81 -16.34
N VAL A 568 -5.15 1.07 -15.31
CA VAL A 568 -6.56 0.67 -15.19
C VAL A 568 -7.44 1.87 -14.84
N THR A 569 -8.72 1.81 -15.24
CA THR A 569 -9.71 2.86 -14.97
C THR A 569 -10.86 2.25 -14.16
N ASN A 570 -11.19 2.89 -13.04
CA ASN A 570 -12.30 2.52 -12.16
C ASN A 570 -13.12 3.77 -11.84
N GLY A 571 -14.38 3.78 -12.28
CA GLY A 571 -15.19 5.01 -12.33
C GLY A 571 -14.51 6.09 -13.15
N ASP A 572 -14.39 7.29 -12.58
CA ASP A 572 -13.73 8.45 -13.22
C ASP A 572 -12.22 8.54 -12.89
N LYS A 573 -11.66 7.57 -12.14
CA LYS A 573 -10.26 7.59 -11.69
C LYS A 573 -9.39 6.60 -12.46
N THR A 574 -8.11 6.92 -12.57
CA THR A 574 -7.10 6.13 -13.30
C THR A 574 -5.94 5.77 -12.38
N TYR A 575 -5.59 4.48 -12.32
CA TYR A 575 -4.55 3.93 -11.45
C TYR A 575 -3.59 3.02 -12.22
N LEU A 576 -2.51 2.58 -11.57
CA LEU A 576 -1.73 1.43 -12.01
C LEU A 576 -2.26 0.16 -11.33
N ASP A 577 -2.37 -0.92 -12.11
CA ASP A 577 -2.66 -2.26 -11.59
C ASP A 577 -1.42 -2.84 -10.89
N GLY A 578 -1.46 -2.87 -9.56
CA GLY A 578 -0.43 -3.48 -8.73
C GLY A 578 -0.46 -5.00 -8.82
N ILE A 579 0.50 -5.58 -9.56
CA ILE A 579 0.55 -7.01 -9.80
C ILE A 579 0.51 -7.84 -8.50
N TYR A 580 -0.21 -8.96 -8.54
CA TYR A 580 -0.52 -9.91 -7.46
C TYR A 580 -1.56 -9.45 -6.44
N SER A 581 -1.54 -8.19 -6.01
CA SER A 581 -2.45 -7.71 -4.96
C SER A 581 -3.72 -7.06 -5.48
N GLY A 582 -3.77 -6.63 -6.76
CA GLY A 582 -4.89 -5.83 -7.27
C GLY A 582 -5.00 -4.45 -6.64
N HIS A 583 -3.94 -4.00 -5.96
CA HIS A 583 -3.91 -2.67 -5.37
C HIS A 583 -3.92 -1.64 -6.50
N GLU A 584 -4.88 -0.71 -6.46
CA GLU A 584 -4.90 0.49 -7.29
C GLU A 584 -3.80 1.46 -6.84
N ILE A 585 -2.72 1.57 -7.62
CA ILE A 585 -1.57 2.38 -7.23
C ILE A 585 -1.58 3.75 -7.92
N VAL A 586 -1.23 4.81 -7.20
CA VAL A 586 -1.01 6.15 -7.77
C VAL A 586 0.10 6.10 -8.82
N ARG A 587 -0.15 6.79 -9.94
CA ARG A 587 0.56 6.61 -11.20
C ARG A 587 2.03 7.05 -11.19
N TYR A 588 2.34 8.18 -10.56
CA TYR A 588 3.65 8.82 -10.71
C TYR A 588 4.72 8.13 -9.86
N TRP A 589 5.89 7.89 -10.45
CA TRP A 589 7.01 7.27 -9.73
C TRP A 589 7.69 8.29 -8.82
N ASP A 590 7.70 8.00 -7.53
CA ASP A 590 8.19 8.85 -6.43
C ASP A 590 9.51 8.37 -5.82
N GLY A 591 10.34 7.70 -6.64
CA GLY A 591 11.60 7.12 -6.17
C GLY A 591 11.49 5.66 -5.72
N GLY A 592 10.29 5.08 -5.76
CA GLY A 592 10.05 3.69 -5.38
C GLY A 592 9.32 3.52 -4.05
N THR A 593 8.74 4.60 -3.54
CA THR A 593 8.05 4.66 -2.24
C THR A 593 6.62 4.16 -2.39
N THR A 594 5.90 4.62 -3.42
CA THR A 594 4.51 4.22 -3.68
C THR A 594 4.43 2.93 -4.48
N TRP A 595 5.29 2.77 -5.49
CA TRP A 595 5.35 1.54 -6.29
C TRP A 595 6.77 1.20 -6.70
N ALA A 596 7.02 -0.08 -6.95
CA ALA A 596 8.27 -0.60 -7.47
C ALA A 596 8.10 -1.22 -8.87
N ARG A 597 9.22 -1.40 -9.57
CA ARG A 597 9.28 -2.25 -10.78
C ARG A 597 9.50 -3.68 -10.31
N GLU A 598 8.48 -4.50 -10.39
CA GLU A 598 8.58 -5.95 -10.17
C GLU A 598 9.22 -6.61 -11.38
N HIS A 599 10.23 -7.44 -11.14
CA HIS A 599 10.76 -8.35 -12.14
C HIS A 599 9.97 -9.65 -12.07
N VAL A 600 8.93 -9.84 -12.90
CA VAL A 600 8.02 -11.00 -12.81
C VAL A 600 8.79 -12.32 -12.80
N TRP A 601 9.90 -12.44 -13.52
CA TRP A 601 10.98 -13.35 -13.13
C TRP A 601 12.17 -12.59 -12.51
N PRO A 602 12.62 -12.92 -11.29
CA PRO A 602 13.48 -12.04 -10.49
C PRO A 602 14.82 -11.76 -11.16
N ASN A 603 15.29 -10.52 -11.05
CA ASN A 603 16.62 -10.09 -11.53
C ASN A 603 17.75 -11.01 -11.04
N SER A 604 17.71 -11.42 -9.77
CA SER A 604 18.70 -12.34 -9.18
C SER A 604 18.63 -13.78 -9.71
N ARG A 605 17.74 -14.06 -10.67
CA ARG A 605 17.55 -15.37 -11.31
C ARG A 605 17.56 -15.29 -12.84
N LEU A 606 18.00 -14.17 -13.41
CA LEU A 606 18.13 -13.99 -14.87
C LEU A 606 19.50 -14.41 -15.40
N ALA A 607 20.27 -15.20 -14.64
CA ALA A 607 21.62 -15.66 -15.01
C ALA A 607 22.57 -14.54 -15.48
N MET A 608 22.51 -13.40 -14.79
CA MET A 608 23.34 -12.24 -15.07
C MET A 608 23.58 -11.39 -13.82
N ASP A 609 24.51 -10.45 -13.90
CA ASP A 609 24.72 -9.46 -12.84
C ASP A 609 23.47 -8.59 -12.66
N ARG A 610 23.20 -8.23 -11.38
CA ARG A 610 22.07 -7.37 -11.04
C ARG A 610 22.16 -6.03 -11.77
N VAL A 611 21.11 -5.70 -12.51
CA VAL A 611 20.99 -4.40 -13.16
C VAL A 611 20.72 -3.25 -12.19
N THR A 612 21.26 -2.08 -12.53
CA THR A 612 21.00 -0.79 -11.90
C THR A 612 20.67 0.26 -12.97
N GLY A 613 19.84 1.23 -12.61
CA GLY A 613 19.47 2.42 -13.38
C GLY A 613 19.62 2.37 -14.91
N SER A 614 20.81 2.64 -15.43
CA SER A 614 21.08 2.84 -16.86
C SER A 614 21.27 1.56 -17.69
N ASN A 615 21.31 0.37 -17.09
CA ASN A 615 21.54 -0.88 -17.81
C ASN A 615 20.42 -1.19 -18.82
N LYS A 616 20.80 -1.68 -20.01
CA LYS A 616 19.93 -2.05 -21.13
C LYS A 616 20.21 -3.50 -21.56
N ASN A 617 19.46 -4.46 -21.03
CA ASN A 617 19.63 -5.89 -21.28
C ASN A 617 18.34 -6.67 -20.98
N GLN A 618 18.38 -8.00 -20.91
CA GLN A 618 17.19 -8.83 -20.64
C GLN A 618 16.49 -8.52 -19.31
N ALA A 619 17.20 -8.01 -18.30
CA ALA A 619 16.60 -7.58 -17.04
C ALA A 619 15.91 -6.20 -17.13
N SER A 620 16.04 -5.48 -18.24
CA SER A 620 15.30 -4.25 -18.49
C SER A 620 14.26 -4.40 -19.61
N ASP A 621 14.00 -5.64 -20.05
CA ASP A 621 12.90 -5.94 -20.98
C ASP A 621 11.55 -5.72 -20.28
N VAL A 622 10.75 -4.76 -20.79
CA VAL A 622 9.55 -4.30 -20.09
C VAL A 622 8.46 -5.37 -20.08
N HIS A 623 8.49 -6.34 -21.01
CA HIS A 623 7.58 -7.48 -20.94
C HIS A 623 7.69 -8.27 -19.62
N ASN A 624 8.88 -8.29 -18.98
CA ASN A 624 9.12 -8.92 -17.68
C ASN A 624 8.99 -7.97 -16.47
N LEU A 625 8.59 -6.71 -16.68
CA LEU A 625 8.47 -5.71 -15.63
C LEU A 625 7.01 -5.31 -15.39
N ARG A 626 6.60 -5.19 -14.12
CA ARG A 626 5.24 -4.75 -13.74
C ARG A 626 5.27 -3.74 -12.60
N ALA A 627 4.25 -2.88 -12.50
CA ALA A 627 4.04 -2.06 -11.31
C ALA A 627 3.61 -2.92 -10.12
N ILE A 628 4.16 -2.67 -8.93
CA ILE A 628 3.85 -3.43 -7.72
C ILE A 628 3.94 -2.55 -6.47
N ASP A 629 3.15 -2.84 -5.43
CA ASP A 629 3.33 -2.28 -4.09
C ASP A 629 4.68 -2.76 -3.50
N PRO A 630 5.56 -1.88 -2.98
CA PRO A 630 6.88 -2.27 -2.48
C PRO A 630 6.84 -3.30 -1.33
N ARG A 631 5.76 -3.36 -0.55
CA ARG A 631 5.56 -4.36 0.50
C ARG A 631 5.27 -5.73 -0.10
N VAL A 632 4.45 -5.77 -1.16
CA VAL A 632 4.16 -7.01 -1.92
C VAL A 632 5.42 -7.48 -2.63
N ASN A 633 6.20 -6.56 -3.23
CA ASN A 633 7.49 -6.87 -3.85
C ASN A 633 8.48 -7.49 -2.85
N SER A 634 8.58 -6.89 -1.66
CA SER A 634 9.43 -7.41 -0.58
C SER A 634 8.99 -8.80 -0.13
N SER A 635 7.68 -9.03 -0.02
CA SER A 635 7.09 -10.34 0.24
C SER A 635 7.39 -11.34 -0.88
N ARG A 636 7.33 -10.92 -2.15
CA ARG A 636 7.62 -11.77 -3.30
C ARG A 636 9.08 -12.22 -3.31
N SER A 637 10.02 -11.30 -3.13
CA SER A 637 11.48 -11.57 -3.17
C SER A 637 11.94 -12.26 -4.46
N ASN A 638 12.76 -13.31 -4.38
CA ASN A 638 13.23 -14.11 -5.51
C ASN A 638 12.59 -15.51 -5.57
N ARG A 639 11.36 -15.65 -5.06
CA ARG A 639 10.66 -16.93 -4.98
C ARG A 639 10.15 -17.39 -6.35
N TYR A 640 10.10 -18.70 -6.54
CA TYR A 640 9.51 -19.29 -7.75
C TYR A 640 7.99 -19.39 -7.59
N PHE A 641 7.27 -19.53 -8.69
CA PHE A 641 5.81 -19.61 -8.66
C PHE A 641 5.31 -21.03 -8.38
N MET A 642 4.30 -21.15 -7.51
CA MET A 642 3.64 -22.41 -7.16
C MET A 642 2.14 -22.18 -6.95
N GLU A 643 1.34 -23.19 -7.27
CA GLU A 643 -0.10 -23.23 -7.00
C GLU A 643 -0.42 -23.12 -5.50
N ALA A 644 -1.42 -22.31 -5.15
CA ALA A 644 -2.02 -22.28 -3.82
C ALA A 644 -3.46 -21.78 -3.86
N THR A 645 -4.13 -21.73 -2.71
CA THR A 645 -5.52 -21.25 -2.59
C THR A 645 -5.64 -19.77 -2.23
N SER A 646 -4.55 -19.12 -1.85
CA SER A 646 -4.51 -17.71 -1.43
C SER A 646 -3.26 -17.04 -1.97
N TYR A 647 -3.38 -15.83 -2.51
CA TYR A 647 -2.24 -15.07 -3.02
C TYR A 647 -1.19 -14.87 -1.92
N GLY A 648 0.10 -14.85 -2.31
CA GLY A 648 1.19 -14.61 -1.39
C GLY A 648 2.17 -15.78 -1.23
N LEU A 649 2.74 -15.91 -0.03
CA LEU A 649 3.79 -16.88 0.26
C LEU A 649 3.26 -18.30 0.28
N VAL A 650 3.98 -19.20 -0.40
CA VAL A 650 3.74 -20.65 -0.35
C VAL A 650 4.98 -21.27 0.29
N GLY A 651 4.90 -21.48 1.61
CA GLY A 651 6.06 -21.84 2.42
C GLY A 651 7.16 -20.77 2.37
N THR A 652 8.43 -21.18 2.38
CA THR A 652 9.57 -20.25 2.44
C THR A 652 10.16 -19.88 1.08
N THR A 653 9.93 -20.71 0.06
CA THR A 653 10.66 -20.62 -1.24
C THR A 653 9.77 -20.32 -2.45
N ALA A 654 8.44 -20.40 -2.30
CA ALA A 654 7.50 -20.23 -3.40
C ALA A 654 6.49 -19.11 -3.16
N TYR A 655 5.81 -18.70 -4.23
CA TYR A 655 4.83 -17.63 -4.24
C TYR A 655 3.65 -17.98 -5.16
N TYR A 656 2.43 -17.70 -4.73
CA TYR A 656 1.24 -17.81 -5.57
C TYR A 656 0.79 -16.40 -5.98
N PRO A 657 0.73 -16.09 -7.29
CA PRO A 657 0.40 -14.74 -7.76
C PRO A 657 -1.09 -14.38 -7.58
N GLY A 658 -1.95 -15.35 -7.25
CA GLY A 658 -3.40 -15.18 -7.21
C GLY A 658 -4.07 -15.52 -8.54
N ASP A 659 -5.37 -15.83 -8.49
CA ASP A 659 -6.13 -16.32 -9.65
C ASP A 659 -6.24 -15.31 -10.80
N ASN A 660 -6.20 -14.01 -10.48
CA ASN A 660 -6.32 -12.92 -11.47
C ASN A 660 -5.02 -12.62 -12.23
N TYR A 661 -3.90 -13.24 -11.84
CA TYR A 661 -2.57 -12.92 -12.39
C TYR A 661 -1.79 -14.15 -12.86
N LYS A 662 -2.31 -15.36 -12.67
CA LYS A 662 -1.58 -16.59 -12.94
C LYS A 662 -1.32 -16.79 -14.44
N GLY A 663 -2.26 -16.38 -15.29
CA GLY A 663 -2.15 -16.37 -16.75
C GLY A 663 -1.19 -15.30 -17.25
N ASP A 664 -1.26 -14.09 -16.67
CA ASP A 664 -0.31 -12.99 -16.93
C ASP A 664 1.14 -13.45 -16.68
N VAL A 665 1.38 -14.03 -15.50
CA VAL A 665 2.70 -14.56 -15.10
C VAL A 665 3.15 -15.63 -16.10
N ALA A 666 2.29 -16.58 -16.47
CA ALA A 666 2.62 -17.63 -17.42
C ALA A 666 3.05 -17.05 -18.78
N ARG A 667 2.26 -16.14 -19.36
CA ARG A 667 2.55 -15.54 -20.68
C ARG A 667 3.80 -14.65 -20.66
N ILE A 668 4.10 -13.99 -19.54
CA ILE A 668 5.36 -13.23 -19.37
C ILE A 668 6.57 -14.17 -19.35
N LEU A 669 6.49 -15.28 -18.61
CA LEU A 669 7.57 -16.27 -18.53
C LEU A 669 7.77 -17.01 -19.86
N PHE A 670 6.70 -17.34 -20.58
CA PHE A 670 6.79 -17.91 -21.93
C PHE A 670 7.51 -16.97 -22.90
N TYR A 671 7.16 -15.68 -22.88
CA TYR A 671 7.85 -14.67 -23.69
C TYR A 671 9.34 -14.63 -23.38
N MET A 672 9.72 -14.61 -22.09
CA MET A 672 11.13 -14.53 -21.71
C MET A 672 11.94 -15.73 -22.21
N VAL A 673 11.37 -16.93 -22.16
CA VAL A 673 11.99 -18.13 -22.75
C VAL A 673 12.10 -18.03 -24.27
N ALA A 674 11.03 -17.61 -24.97
CA ALA A 674 11.05 -17.48 -26.42
C ALA A 674 12.02 -16.39 -26.91
N ARG A 675 12.19 -15.31 -26.13
CA ARG A 675 13.09 -14.21 -26.45
C ARG A 675 14.54 -14.51 -26.08
N TYR A 676 14.81 -15.23 -24.99
CA TYR A 676 16.16 -15.52 -24.49
C TYR A 676 16.41 -17.04 -24.31
N PRO A 677 16.19 -17.86 -25.35
CA PRO A 677 16.21 -19.32 -25.23
C PRO A 677 17.59 -19.91 -24.89
N ASP A 678 18.66 -19.15 -25.14
CA ASP A 678 20.04 -19.57 -24.85
C ASP A 678 20.37 -19.50 -23.35
N ILE A 679 19.56 -18.81 -22.55
CA ILE A 679 19.84 -18.49 -21.14
C ILE A 679 18.71 -18.97 -20.22
N LEU A 680 17.47 -18.87 -20.67
CA LEU A 680 16.27 -19.11 -19.88
C LEU A 680 15.51 -20.35 -20.36
N THR A 681 15.04 -21.17 -19.43
CA THR A 681 14.27 -22.39 -19.72
C THR A 681 13.13 -22.59 -18.71
N LEU A 682 12.14 -23.39 -19.08
CA LEU A 682 11.09 -23.91 -18.18
C LEU A 682 11.19 -25.43 -18.14
N ARG A 683 11.02 -26.05 -16.96
CA ARG A 683 11.12 -27.51 -16.74
C ARG A 683 10.25 -27.93 -15.56
N ASP A 684 9.74 -29.16 -15.56
CA ASP A 684 8.93 -29.68 -14.45
C ASP A 684 9.77 -30.17 -13.26
N ASP A 685 11.07 -30.36 -13.45
CA ASP A 685 12.01 -30.81 -12.44
C ASP A 685 13.18 -29.83 -12.26
N ASN A 686 13.89 -29.96 -11.13
CA ASN A 686 15.12 -29.20 -10.81
C ASN A 686 14.98 -27.66 -10.89
N ILE A 687 13.85 -27.12 -10.44
CA ILE A 687 13.56 -25.68 -10.42
C ILE A 687 14.43 -24.86 -9.42
N ILE A 688 15.17 -25.54 -8.55
CA ILE A 688 16.04 -24.94 -7.51
C ILE A 688 17.51 -25.07 -7.92
N ASP A 689 17.82 -24.86 -9.20
CA ASP A 689 19.21 -24.79 -9.63
C ASP A 689 19.77 -23.38 -9.38
N SER A 690 21.03 -23.33 -8.94
CA SER A 690 21.66 -22.16 -8.35
C SER A 690 21.69 -20.95 -9.31
N ALA A 691 20.82 -19.98 -9.05
CA ALA A 691 20.40 -18.91 -9.97
C ALA A 691 21.44 -17.81 -10.28
N TYR A 692 22.74 -18.08 -10.08
CA TYR A 692 23.85 -17.14 -10.28
C TYR A 692 24.87 -17.59 -11.33
N THR A 693 24.70 -18.75 -11.97
CA THR A 693 25.60 -19.21 -13.04
C THR A 693 24.87 -19.43 -14.35
N SER A 694 25.59 -19.27 -15.46
CA SER A 694 25.07 -19.26 -16.84
C SER A 694 24.62 -20.64 -17.36
N GLU A 695 24.67 -21.70 -16.55
CA GLU A 695 24.18 -23.04 -16.91
C GLU A 695 22.65 -23.12 -16.72
N GLY A 696 21.91 -22.43 -17.59
CA GLY A 696 20.47 -22.60 -17.82
C GLY A 696 19.56 -22.24 -16.64
N ALA A 697 19.24 -20.95 -16.49
CA ALA A 697 18.30 -20.49 -15.46
C ALA A 697 16.88 -21.04 -15.70
N VAL A 698 16.43 -21.90 -14.78
CA VAL A 698 15.07 -22.48 -14.81
C VAL A 698 14.09 -21.50 -14.19
N MET A 699 13.15 -20.99 -15.01
CA MET A 699 12.19 -19.95 -14.63
C MET A 699 10.94 -20.47 -13.90
N GLY A 700 10.72 -21.78 -13.85
CA GLY A 700 9.51 -22.35 -13.25
C GLY A 700 9.09 -23.66 -13.89
N VAL A 701 7.98 -24.19 -13.36
CA VAL A 701 7.36 -25.47 -13.73
C VAL A 701 6.54 -25.30 -15.00
N LEU A 702 6.97 -25.90 -16.11
CA LEU A 702 6.32 -25.72 -17.42
C LEU A 702 4.85 -26.16 -17.40
N SER A 703 4.57 -27.34 -16.87
CA SER A 703 3.21 -27.89 -16.79
C SER A 703 2.26 -27.01 -15.97
N LEU A 704 2.76 -26.39 -14.90
CA LEU A 704 1.98 -25.44 -14.08
C LEU A 704 1.65 -24.17 -14.86
N LEU A 705 2.63 -23.60 -15.57
CA LEU A 705 2.39 -22.37 -16.34
C LEU A 705 1.45 -22.61 -17.52
N ILE A 706 1.50 -23.78 -18.17
CA ILE A 706 0.53 -24.15 -19.22
C ILE A 706 -0.87 -24.24 -18.61
N LYS A 707 -1.02 -24.91 -17.46
CA LYS A 707 -2.29 -24.96 -16.73
C LYS A 707 -2.81 -23.55 -16.40
N TRP A 708 -1.97 -22.67 -15.87
CA TRP A 708 -2.36 -21.30 -15.55
C TRP A 708 -2.75 -20.46 -16.76
N HIS A 709 -2.06 -20.64 -17.89
CA HIS A 709 -2.43 -20.01 -19.16
C HIS A 709 -3.82 -20.41 -19.64
N GLU A 710 -4.23 -21.66 -19.43
CA GLU A 710 -5.56 -22.16 -19.77
C GLU A 710 -6.65 -21.69 -18.77
N GLU A 711 -6.32 -21.63 -17.48
CA GLU A 711 -7.25 -21.24 -16.42
C GLU A 711 -7.51 -19.73 -16.34
N ASP A 712 -6.55 -18.91 -16.75
CA ASP A 712 -6.62 -17.44 -16.77
C ASP A 712 -6.34 -16.91 -18.18
N PRO A 713 -7.36 -16.83 -19.05
CA PRO A 713 -7.23 -16.41 -20.44
C PRO A 713 -6.73 -14.96 -20.61
N VAL A 714 -6.29 -14.62 -21.82
CA VAL A 714 -5.79 -13.26 -22.11
C VAL A 714 -6.85 -12.21 -21.81
N SER A 715 -6.48 -11.21 -21.01
CA SER A 715 -7.35 -10.09 -20.65
C SER A 715 -7.20 -8.88 -21.58
N GLN A 716 -8.19 -7.97 -21.56
CA GLN A 716 -8.07 -6.70 -22.29
C GLN A 716 -6.92 -5.83 -21.75
N PHE A 717 -6.62 -5.94 -20.46
CA PHE A 717 -5.48 -5.28 -19.83
C PHE A 717 -4.17 -5.74 -20.47
N GLU A 718 -3.95 -7.04 -20.62
CA GLU A 718 -2.75 -7.59 -21.26
C GLU A 718 -2.61 -7.16 -22.73
N ILE A 719 -3.71 -7.12 -23.48
CA ILE A 719 -3.71 -6.65 -24.88
C ILE A 719 -3.29 -5.17 -24.93
N ASN A 720 -3.85 -4.33 -24.06
CA ASN A 720 -3.50 -2.91 -23.98
C ASN A 720 -2.02 -2.74 -23.59
N ARG A 721 -1.58 -3.49 -22.58
CA ARG A 721 -0.19 -3.53 -22.12
C ARG A 721 0.77 -3.91 -23.25
N ASN A 722 0.47 -4.98 -24.00
CA ASN A 722 1.27 -5.45 -25.13
C ASN A 722 1.36 -4.38 -26.24
N ASN A 723 0.28 -3.65 -26.52
CA ASN A 723 0.26 -2.54 -27.47
C ASN A 723 1.14 -1.36 -27.02
N ILE A 724 1.06 -0.98 -25.75
CA ILE A 724 1.90 0.08 -25.21
C ILE A 724 3.37 -0.33 -25.27
N ILE A 725 3.74 -1.52 -24.77
CA ILE A 725 5.14 -1.98 -24.78
C ILE A 725 5.68 -2.06 -26.21
N TYR A 726 4.89 -2.54 -27.18
CA TYR A 726 5.26 -2.53 -28.59
C TYR A 726 5.60 -1.12 -29.09
N SER A 727 4.84 -0.10 -28.67
CA SER A 727 5.11 1.29 -29.06
C SER A 727 6.48 1.82 -28.60
N PHE A 728 7.07 1.20 -27.56
CA PHE A 728 8.38 1.56 -27.00
C PHE A 728 9.51 0.63 -27.45
N GLN A 729 9.36 -0.69 -27.33
CA GLN A 729 10.41 -1.67 -27.63
C GLN A 729 10.42 -2.14 -29.09
N GLY A 730 9.27 -2.11 -29.76
CA GLY A 730 9.08 -2.57 -31.14
C GLY A 730 8.76 -4.06 -31.29
N ASN A 731 8.89 -4.87 -30.25
CA ASN A 731 8.51 -6.29 -30.24
C ASN A 731 7.30 -6.55 -29.33
N ARG A 732 6.58 -7.62 -29.63
CA ARG A 732 5.32 -8.00 -28.97
C ARG A 732 5.48 -9.32 -28.20
N ASN A 733 4.64 -9.53 -27.19
CA ASN A 733 4.48 -10.85 -26.59
C ASN A 733 3.53 -11.70 -27.48
N PRO A 734 4.05 -12.75 -28.14
CA PRO A 734 3.27 -13.53 -29.10
C PRO A 734 2.20 -14.38 -28.42
N PHE A 735 2.39 -14.75 -27.16
CA PHE A 735 1.45 -15.57 -26.39
C PHE A 735 0.27 -14.76 -25.84
N ILE A 736 0.32 -13.42 -25.95
CA ILE A 736 -0.82 -12.53 -25.73
C ILE A 736 -1.58 -12.30 -27.05
N ASP A 737 -0.86 -12.08 -28.16
CA ASP A 737 -1.49 -11.83 -29.47
C ASP A 737 -2.16 -13.10 -30.05
N PHE A 738 -1.52 -14.27 -29.88
CA PHE A 738 -1.97 -15.58 -30.36
C PHE A 738 -1.74 -16.64 -29.26
N PRO A 739 -2.64 -16.77 -28.29
CA PRO A 739 -2.52 -17.71 -27.17
C PRO A 739 -2.26 -19.16 -27.59
N GLU A 740 -2.80 -19.57 -28.74
CA GLU A 740 -2.61 -20.90 -29.33
C GLU A 740 -1.14 -21.23 -29.65
N TYR A 741 -0.26 -20.23 -29.75
CA TYR A 741 1.18 -20.47 -29.96
C TYR A 741 1.86 -21.13 -28.76
N VAL A 742 1.24 -21.12 -27.56
CA VAL A 742 1.73 -21.89 -26.41
C VAL A 742 1.78 -23.38 -26.76
N ASP A 743 0.71 -23.92 -27.34
CA ASP A 743 0.63 -25.33 -27.74
C ASP A 743 1.68 -25.65 -28.81
N VAL A 744 1.79 -24.82 -29.86
CA VAL A 744 2.75 -25.04 -30.96
C VAL A 744 4.22 -24.92 -30.51
N TYR A 745 4.49 -24.12 -29.48
CA TYR A 745 5.85 -23.90 -28.98
C TYR A 745 6.25 -24.97 -27.95
N PHE A 746 5.37 -25.37 -27.03
CA PHE A 746 5.75 -26.24 -25.92
C PHE A 746 5.40 -27.72 -26.09
N ASN A 747 4.45 -28.05 -26.97
CA ASN A 747 4.09 -29.42 -27.35
C ASN A 747 4.67 -29.81 -28.73
#